data_AF-A0ABD1G0J1-F1
#
_entry.id   AF-A0ABD1G0J1-F1
#
_cell.length_a   1.000
_cell.length_b   1.000
_cell.length_c   1.000
_cell.angle_alpha   90.00
_cell.angle_beta   90.00
_cell.angle_gamma   90.00
#
_symmetry.space_group_name_H-M   'P 1'
#
loop_
_entity.id
_entity.type
_entity.pdbx_description
1 polymer ?
#
loop_
_entity_poly.entity_id
_entity_poly.type
_entity_poly.pdbx_seq_one_letter_code
_entity_poly.pdbx_strand_id
1 'polypeptide(L)'
;MLFRPPRKILLNPSSKSSRIIAMGSKNFLLQKSPAAPATRACLHSLHDSSSSYSFPRTLQFDSYSRTCSRLFATPKQLQLSYQRANGYSYTPYSAMPIPRPRPISDVNVETLEKQFVDDKKLMMLKQKLQEIGIDGSSCMPGQYNGLVCPSCKGGESNEKSLSLHVTEDGGAAVWTCFRAKCGWKGATRAFAGVNSTYSTMSKTKIKQPKRTITEESLGLEPLCSELFAYFAERMISGETLQRNAVMQKRTGDQIAIAFTYQRNGELVSCKYRDITKKFWQEANTEKVFYGLDDIKEASDIIIVEGEMDKLAMEEAGFKNCVSVPDGAPPKVSTKEVPTEEKDTKYQYLWNCKEYTEKASRMILATDGDPPGQALAEELARRLGRERCWRIKWPKKNDTEYFKDANEVLMYMGPDALKEVIENAELYPIRGLFNFRDYFDEIDDYYHQSLGFELGVSTGWKALNELYNVVPGELTIVTGVPNSGKSEWIDALLCNLNHSVGWKFALCSMENQVREHGRKLLEKHIKKPFFDVRYGEHVERMSTEELEQGKKWLSDSFSLIRCENDSLPSIRWVLDLAKIAVLRHGVSGLVIDPYNELDHQRPPNQTETEYVSQMLTQVKRFAQHHSCHVWFVAHPRQLHNWIGGPPNMYDISGSAHFINKCDNGIVIHRNRDPDAGPMDLVQVCVRKVRNKVIGTIGDAYLSYNRLPVSTGTLMWRA
;
A
#
# COMPACT_ATOMS: atom_id res chain seq x y z
N MET A 1 -6.21 -29.23 -37.65
CA MET A 1 -5.37 -28.61 -38.71
C MET A 1 -4.87 -27.28 -38.13
N LEU A 2 -3.60 -27.21 -37.71
CA LEU A 2 -2.47 -26.68 -38.49
C LEU A 2 -2.44 -25.15 -38.65
N PHE A 3 -1.77 -24.48 -37.71
CA PHE A 3 -1.25 -23.10 -37.83
C PHE A 3 -0.21 -23.00 -38.96
N ARG A 4 -0.02 -21.80 -39.54
CA ARG A 4 1.28 -21.19 -39.95
C ARG A 4 1.10 -19.68 -40.33
N PRO A 5 2.17 -18.86 -40.49
CA PRO A 5 2.18 -17.51 -39.88
C PRO A 5 2.45 -16.34 -40.86
N PRO A 6 2.38 -15.07 -40.40
CA PRO A 6 2.79 -13.92 -41.20
C PRO A 6 4.29 -13.93 -41.56
N ARG A 7 4.63 -13.40 -42.74
CA ARG A 7 6.02 -13.30 -43.24
C ARG A 7 6.74 -12.08 -42.67
N LYS A 8 8.00 -12.28 -42.25
CA LYS A 8 9.00 -11.20 -42.18
C LYS A 8 9.53 -10.89 -43.59
N ILE A 9 9.89 -9.64 -43.85
CA ILE A 9 10.82 -9.24 -44.91
C ILE A 9 11.90 -8.36 -44.25
N LEU A 10 13.15 -8.45 -44.72
CA LEU A 10 14.30 -7.78 -44.10
C LEU A 10 14.54 -6.36 -44.64
N LEU A 11 15.20 -5.54 -43.82
CA LEU A 11 15.94 -4.35 -44.23
C LEU A 11 17.18 -4.73 -45.04
N ASN A 12 17.48 -4.01 -46.13
CA ASN A 12 18.78 -3.35 -46.33
C ASN A 12 18.69 -2.30 -47.49
N PRO A 13 19.73 -1.48 -47.79
CA PRO A 13 19.48 -0.02 -47.79
C PRO A 13 19.98 0.72 -49.04
N SER A 14 20.01 2.05 -48.91
CA SER A 14 20.74 3.03 -49.75
C SER A 14 20.09 3.50 -51.05
N SER A 15 19.78 4.80 -51.09
CA SER A 15 20.34 5.73 -52.07
C SER A 15 20.26 7.17 -51.50
N LYS A 16 21.01 8.11 -52.09
CA LYS A 16 21.05 9.55 -51.70
C LYS A 16 20.35 10.39 -52.78
N SER A 17 20.25 11.70 -52.50
CA SER A 17 19.93 12.79 -53.44
C SER A 17 18.45 13.15 -53.67
N SER A 18 17.95 14.03 -52.81
CA SER A 18 17.37 15.34 -53.18
C SER A 18 16.97 15.61 -54.64
N ARG A 19 15.76 16.15 -54.84
CA ARG A 19 15.45 17.22 -55.81
C ARG A 19 14.32 18.11 -55.29
N ILE A 20 14.39 19.41 -55.61
CA ILE A 20 13.40 20.44 -55.26
C ILE A 20 12.61 20.80 -56.52
N ILE A 21 11.27 20.86 -56.41
CA ILE A 21 10.37 21.61 -57.30
C ILE A 21 9.27 22.24 -56.42
N ALA A 22 8.76 23.41 -56.79
CA ALA A 22 7.84 24.21 -55.97
C ALA A 22 6.70 24.85 -56.80
N MET A 23 5.69 25.38 -56.07
CA MET A 23 4.59 26.27 -56.51
C MET A 23 3.49 25.67 -57.41
N GLY A 24 2.26 26.17 -57.27
CA GLY A 24 1.12 25.86 -58.15
C GLY A 24 -0.27 26.00 -57.51
N SER A 25 -0.81 27.21 -57.39
CA SER A 25 -2.17 27.47 -56.86
C SER A 25 -3.18 27.80 -57.96
N LYS A 26 -4.46 27.35 -57.86
CA LYS A 26 -5.70 28.14 -58.11
C LYS A 26 -7.03 27.33 -58.10
N ASN A 27 -8.03 27.88 -57.40
CA ASN A 27 -9.47 28.05 -57.70
C ASN A 27 -10.35 26.87 -58.22
N PHE A 28 -11.56 26.68 -57.64
CA PHE A 28 -12.86 27.13 -58.24
C PHE A 28 -14.09 27.06 -57.26
N LEU A 29 -15.31 27.31 -57.76
CA LEU A 29 -16.46 27.96 -57.09
C LEU A 29 -17.57 27.10 -56.43
N LEU A 30 -18.04 27.58 -55.26
CA LEU A 30 -19.44 27.90 -54.84
C LEU A 30 -20.71 27.26 -55.48
N GLN A 31 -21.53 26.61 -54.63
CA GLN A 31 -23.01 26.72 -54.43
C GLN A 31 -23.39 25.94 -53.12
N LYS A 32 -24.42 26.15 -52.28
CA LYS A 32 -25.69 26.95 -52.16
C LYS A 32 -27.05 26.33 -52.61
N SER A 33 -27.80 25.83 -51.61
CA SER A 33 -29.22 26.11 -51.21
C SER A 33 -30.38 25.96 -52.24
N PRO A 34 -31.62 25.50 -51.86
CA PRO A 34 -32.44 26.06 -50.76
C PRO A 34 -33.11 25.02 -49.81
N ALA A 35 -34.36 25.23 -49.34
CA ALA A 35 -34.89 24.72 -48.05
C ALA A 35 -36.45 24.71 -47.94
N ALA A 36 -36.98 23.95 -46.96
CA ALA A 36 -38.30 24.11 -46.27
C ALA A 36 -39.62 23.91 -47.08
N PRO A 37 -40.83 23.90 -46.46
CA PRO A 37 -41.30 23.25 -45.21
C PRO A 37 -42.65 22.47 -45.38
N ALA A 38 -43.17 21.81 -44.31
CA ALA A 38 -44.58 21.36 -44.22
C ALA A 38 -45.10 21.22 -42.75
N THR A 39 -46.41 21.28 -42.52
CA THR A 39 -47.07 21.27 -41.18
C THR A 39 -48.39 20.48 -41.15
N ARG A 40 -48.79 19.95 -39.97
CA ARG A 40 -50.14 19.56 -39.44
C ARG A 40 -50.01 18.46 -38.37
N ALA A 41 -50.93 18.23 -37.41
CA ALA A 41 -52.09 18.99 -36.88
C ALA A 41 -52.41 18.52 -35.43
N CYS A 42 -53.36 19.19 -34.75
CA CYS A 42 -53.76 18.94 -33.35
C CYS A 42 -55.10 18.16 -33.24
N LEU A 43 -55.38 17.53 -32.10
CA LEU A 43 -56.73 17.11 -31.67
C LEU A 43 -56.81 16.81 -30.14
N HIS A 44 -57.81 17.43 -29.47
CA HIS A 44 -58.56 17.18 -28.20
C HIS A 44 -58.18 16.01 -27.24
N SER A 45 -58.51 15.99 -25.93
CA SER A 45 -59.59 16.62 -25.11
C SER A 45 -59.14 16.82 -23.63
N LEU A 46 -59.40 17.93 -22.94
CA LEU A 46 -60.61 18.33 -22.15
C LEU A 46 -61.01 17.44 -20.94
N HIS A 47 -60.69 17.91 -19.72
CA HIS A 47 -61.58 18.19 -18.56
C HIS A 47 -60.74 18.88 -17.45
N ASP A 48 -61.14 20.03 -16.89
CA ASP A 48 -61.87 20.21 -15.61
C ASP A 48 -61.24 19.47 -14.40
N SER A 49 -60.89 20.09 -13.26
CA SER A 49 -60.94 21.49 -12.78
C SER A 49 -59.89 21.67 -11.64
N SER A 50 -59.74 22.72 -10.82
CA SER A 50 -60.57 23.89 -10.44
C SER A 50 -59.72 25.10 -9.95
N SER A 51 -60.38 26.12 -9.39
CA SER A 51 -59.82 27.23 -8.57
C SER A 51 -59.31 26.75 -7.19
N SER A 52 -58.56 27.50 -6.36
CA SER A 52 -58.51 28.98 -6.22
C SER A 52 -57.30 29.56 -5.43
N TYR A 53 -56.90 30.81 -5.76
CA TYR A 53 -56.12 31.79 -4.93
C TYR A 53 -54.64 31.43 -4.55
N SER A 54 -53.67 32.37 -4.44
CA SER A 54 -53.62 33.82 -4.79
C SER A 54 -52.19 34.41 -4.78
N PHE A 55 -51.94 35.41 -5.66
CA PHE A 55 -50.88 36.45 -5.60
C PHE A 55 -49.38 36.03 -5.75
N PRO A 56 -48.45 36.98 -6.06
CA PRO A 56 -47.29 36.69 -6.91
C PRO A 56 -45.93 36.82 -6.21
N ARG A 57 -44.86 36.39 -6.91
CA ARG A 57 -43.47 36.68 -6.53
C ARG A 57 -42.65 37.29 -7.68
N THR A 58 -42.57 38.61 -7.68
CA THR A 58 -41.32 39.31 -8.03
C THR A 58 -40.43 39.38 -6.80
N LEU A 59 -39.14 39.03 -6.95
CA LEU A 59 -37.96 39.37 -6.15
C LEU A 59 -36.82 38.58 -6.84
N GLN A 60 -35.96 39.16 -7.67
CA GLN A 60 -34.93 40.16 -7.35
C GLN A 60 -33.92 39.60 -6.33
N PHE A 61 -32.67 39.44 -6.77
CA PHE A 61 -31.53 39.20 -5.90
C PHE A 61 -31.37 40.41 -4.97
N ASP A 62 -31.08 40.15 -3.69
CA ASP A 62 -29.89 40.76 -3.11
C ASP A 62 -29.32 39.91 -1.97
N SER A 63 -28.05 40.14 -1.65
CA SER A 63 -27.34 39.47 -0.56
C SER A 63 -27.49 40.25 0.74
N TYR A 64 -27.58 39.58 1.90
CA TYR A 64 -26.89 40.05 3.11
C TYR A 64 -26.68 38.96 4.17
N SER A 65 -25.51 39.03 4.79
CA SER A 65 -25.06 38.25 5.95
C SER A 65 -25.98 38.36 7.18
N ARG A 66 -26.11 37.27 7.95
CA ARG A 66 -25.88 37.33 9.41
C ARG A 66 -25.55 36.00 10.09
N THR A 67 -24.35 35.98 10.70
CA THR A 67 -24.02 35.35 11.99
C THR A 67 -24.54 33.94 12.34
N CYS A 68 -23.62 32.97 12.36
CA CYS A 68 -23.69 31.85 13.31
C CYS A 68 -22.48 31.93 14.26
N SER A 69 -22.72 32.04 15.56
CA SER A 69 -21.68 32.27 16.57
C SER A 69 -20.91 31.01 16.94
N ARG A 70 -19.59 31.01 16.73
CA ARG A 70 -18.66 30.03 17.33
C ARG A 70 -17.76 30.73 18.34
N LEU A 71 -17.83 30.30 19.60
CA LEU A 71 -16.93 30.77 20.65
C LEU A 71 -15.57 30.06 20.55
N PHE A 72 -14.49 30.82 20.65
CA PHE A 72 -13.11 30.31 20.66
C PHE A 72 -12.66 30.01 22.09
N ALA A 73 -11.81 29.00 22.24
CA ALA A 73 -10.93 28.83 23.40
C ALA A 73 -9.52 28.46 22.91
N THR A 74 -8.50 29.13 23.43
CA THR A 74 -7.10 29.03 22.95
C THR A 74 -6.29 27.97 23.71
N PRO A 75 -5.37 27.24 23.05
CA PRO A 75 -4.41 26.39 23.75
C PRO A 75 -3.31 27.21 24.43
N LYS A 76 -2.93 26.82 25.65
CA LYS A 76 -1.68 27.25 26.32
C LYS A 76 -0.91 26.02 26.82
N GLN A 77 0.41 26.18 26.94
CA GLN A 77 1.35 25.16 27.41
C GLN A 77 1.20 24.91 28.92
N LEU A 78 1.59 23.70 29.36
CA LEU A 78 2.32 23.35 30.62
C LEU A 78 2.59 21.82 30.53
N GLN A 79 3.85 21.39 30.44
CA GLN A 79 4.71 20.89 31.54
C GLN A 79 4.24 19.60 32.25
N LEU A 80 5.17 18.66 32.46
CA LEU A 80 4.95 17.42 33.21
C LEU A 80 5.19 17.63 34.71
N SER A 81 4.22 17.28 35.55
CA SER A 81 4.45 17.06 36.98
C SER A 81 3.38 16.15 37.63
N TYR A 82 3.78 14.92 37.99
CA TYR A 82 3.49 14.15 39.21
C TYR A 82 2.12 14.28 39.96
N GLN A 83 1.53 13.09 40.24
CA GLN A 83 0.61 12.76 41.38
C GLN A 83 -0.84 13.32 41.33
N ARG A 84 -1.86 12.75 42.01
CA ARG A 84 -2.12 11.41 42.61
C ARG A 84 -3.62 11.26 42.91
N ALA A 85 -4.18 10.06 42.76
CA ALA A 85 -5.27 9.48 43.59
C ALA A 85 -5.54 8.03 43.10
N ASN A 86 -6.01 7.07 43.88
CA ASN A 86 -5.94 6.86 45.33
C ASN A 86 -5.94 5.34 45.57
N GLY A 87 -5.17 4.85 46.54
CA GLY A 87 -5.09 3.41 46.85
C GLY A 87 -4.37 3.17 48.16
N TYR A 88 -5.05 2.57 49.13
CA TYR A 88 -4.50 2.34 50.47
C TYR A 88 -3.63 1.08 50.54
N SER A 89 -2.67 1.12 51.47
CA SER A 89 -1.60 0.15 51.66
C SER A 89 -2.00 -1.07 52.49
N TYR A 90 -1.26 -2.18 52.34
CA TYR A 90 -0.64 -2.83 53.51
C TYR A 90 0.64 -3.61 53.12
N THR A 91 1.55 -3.79 54.08
CA THR A 91 2.87 -4.42 53.91
C THR A 91 3.05 -5.65 54.81
N PRO A 92 3.75 -6.72 54.37
CA PRO A 92 4.17 -7.82 55.24
C PRO A 92 5.58 -7.62 55.80
N TYR A 93 5.76 -7.87 57.09
CA TYR A 93 7.07 -8.08 57.75
C TYR A 93 7.25 -9.58 58.09
N SER A 94 8.49 -9.98 58.41
CA SER A 94 8.91 -11.38 58.57
C SER A 94 8.84 -11.92 60.01
N ALA A 95 8.32 -13.15 60.22
CA ALA A 95 8.71 -14.05 61.33
C ALA A 95 8.25 -15.52 61.12
N MET A 96 8.93 -16.46 61.79
CA MET A 96 8.63 -17.90 62.00
C MET A 96 7.93 -18.08 63.40
N PRO A 97 7.46 -19.28 63.88
CA PRO A 97 7.80 -20.67 63.49
C PRO A 97 6.63 -21.70 63.48
N ILE A 98 6.99 -23.00 63.44
CA ILE A 98 6.13 -24.20 63.32
C ILE A 98 5.98 -24.95 64.67
N PRO A 99 4.85 -25.65 64.93
CA PRO A 99 4.87 -26.94 65.63
C PRO A 99 4.36 -28.13 64.78
N ARG A 100 4.76 -29.36 65.13
CA ARG A 100 4.39 -30.63 64.44
C ARG A 100 3.30 -31.41 65.20
N PRO A 101 2.65 -32.39 64.54
CA PRO A 101 2.59 -33.74 65.12
C PRO A 101 3.20 -34.88 64.27
N ARG A 102 3.16 -36.10 64.84
CA ARG A 102 3.54 -37.46 64.36
C ARG A 102 2.73 -38.47 65.23
N PRO A 103 2.72 -39.80 64.99
CA PRO A 103 2.67 -40.59 63.75
C PRO A 103 1.58 -41.73 63.84
N ILE A 104 1.68 -42.82 63.04
CA ILE A 104 0.98 -44.15 63.18
C ILE A 104 -0.53 -44.13 62.77
N SER A 105 -1.15 -45.16 62.17
CA SER A 105 -0.80 -46.58 61.89
C SER A 105 -1.10 -47.07 60.45
N ASP A 106 -0.73 -48.33 60.18
CA ASP A 106 -0.96 -49.22 59.02
C ASP A 106 -2.47 -49.43 58.67
N VAL A 107 -2.91 -50.03 57.54
CA VAL A 107 -2.49 -51.29 56.88
C VAL A 107 -2.72 -51.30 55.35
N ASN A 108 -1.69 -51.71 54.59
CA ASN A 108 -1.62 -52.74 53.51
C ASN A 108 -2.91 -53.20 52.74
N VAL A 109 -2.88 -53.61 51.46
CA VAL A 109 -1.78 -54.05 50.56
C VAL A 109 -2.08 -53.64 49.09
N GLU A 110 -1.05 -53.78 48.22
CA GLU A 110 -1.13 -53.97 46.75
C GLU A 110 -1.59 -52.76 45.88
N THR A 111 -1.07 -52.52 44.67
CA THR A 111 0.10 -53.07 43.94
C THR A 111 0.75 -51.95 43.11
N LEU A 112 2.08 -51.98 42.92
CA LEU A 112 2.82 -51.03 42.08
C LEU A 112 3.96 -51.69 41.29
N GLU A 113 3.90 -51.60 39.96
CA GLU A 113 5.06 -51.80 39.09
C GLU A 113 6.04 -50.62 39.26
N LYS A 114 7.18 -50.85 39.91
CA LYS A 114 8.24 -49.85 40.01
C LYS A 114 9.06 -49.83 38.73
N GLN A 115 8.92 -48.77 37.93
CA GLN A 115 9.87 -48.47 36.87
C GLN A 115 11.28 -48.31 37.47
N PHE A 116 12.24 -49.10 37.01
CA PHE A 116 13.63 -48.97 37.41
C PHE A 116 14.29 -47.79 36.66
N VAL A 117 14.95 -46.91 37.40
CA VAL A 117 15.85 -45.90 36.82
C VAL A 117 17.06 -46.63 36.23
N ASP A 118 17.45 -46.27 35.01
CA ASP A 118 18.69 -46.75 34.42
C ASP A 118 19.85 -45.91 34.95
N ASP A 119 20.53 -46.40 35.99
CA ASP A 119 21.65 -45.72 36.64
C ASP A 119 22.76 -45.33 35.66
N LYS A 120 22.95 -46.10 34.58
CA LYS A 120 23.96 -45.82 33.55
C LYS A 120 23.53 -44.66 32.65
N LYS A 121 22.25 -44.54 32.31
CA LYS A 121 21.69 -43.31 31.68
C LYS A 121 21.88 -42.11 32.61
N LEU A 122 21.47 -42.24 33.87
CA LEU A 122 21.47 -41.13 34.83
C LEU A 122 22.90 -40.62 35.10
N MET A 123 23.89 -41.51 35.20
CA MET A 123 25.30 -41.12 35.36
C MET A 123 25.81 -40.31 34.16
N MET A 124 25.59 -40.78 32.92
CA MET A 124 25.98 -40.04 31.71
C MET A 124 25.21 -38.72 31.55
N LEU A 125 23.96 -38.65 32.00
CA LEU A 125 23.16 -37.43 31.99
C LEU A 125 23.72 -36.39 32.99
N LYS A 126 24.09 -36.81 34.22
CA LYS A 126 24.69 -35.92 35.22
C LYS A 126 26.05 -35.36 34.77
N GLN A 127 26.89 -36.17 34.12
CA GLN A 127 28.14 -35.70 33.52
C GLN A 127 27.91 -34.59 32.47
N LYS A 128 26.96 -34.79 31.55
CA LYS A 128 26.61 -33.79 30.52
C LYS A 128 25.99 -32.50 31.08
N LEU A 129 25.26 -32.59 32.19
CA LEU A 129 24.77 -31.40 32.89
C LEU A 129 25.94 -30.61 33.50
N GLN A 130 26.92 -31.30 34.06
CA GLN A 130 28.13 -30.68 34.62
C GLN A 130 28.99 -29.99 33.53
N GLU A 131 29.12 -30.59 32.33
CA GLU A 131 29.78 -30.00 31.16
C GLU A 131 29.19 -28.63 30.75
N ILE A 132 27.88 -28.42 30.94
CA ILE A 132 27.20 -27.14 30.66
C ILE A 132 27.01 -26.26 31.91
N GLY A 133 27.71 -26.57 33.01
CA GLY A 133 27.71 -25.78 34.25
C GLY A 133 26.47 -25.95 35.12
N ILE A 134 25.70 -27.03 34.95
CA ILE A 134 24.54 -27.37 35.79
C ILE A 134 24.94 -28.50 36.75
N ASP A 135 24.95 -28.22 38.06
CA ASP A 135 25.14 -29.26 39.07
C ASP A 135 23.89 -30.16 39.17
N GLY A 136 23.93 -31.29 38.47
CA GLY A 136 22.90 -32.33 38.52
C GLY A 136 23.07 -33.33 39.67
N SER A 137 24.07 -33.20 40.55
CA SER A 137 24.38 -34.19 41.59
C SER A 137 23.18 -34.47 42.50
N SER A 138 22.58 -33.41 43.04
CA SER A 138 21.44 -33.39 43.96
C SER A 138 20.07 -33.63 43.30
N CYS A 139 20.00 -33.71 41.96
CA CYS A 139 18.73 -33.79 41.25
C CYS A 139 18.19 -35.23 41.18
N MET A 140 16.93 -35.39 41.60
CA MET A 140 16.16 -36.63 41.51
C MET A 140 15.36 -36.71 40.18
N PRO A 141 15.30 -37.88 39.51
CA PRO A 141 14.38 -38.14 38.41
C PRO A 141 12.92 -37.84 38.78
N GLY A 142 12.12 -37.42 37.80
CA GLY A 142 10.71 -37.05 37.96
C GLY A 142 10.47 -35.67 38.61
N GLN A 143 11.47 -35.07 39.25
CA GLN A 143 11.29 -33.83 40.02
C GLN A 143 11.85 -32.58 39.33
N TYR A 144 11.23 -31.43 39.62
CA TYR A 144 11.72 -30.11 39.23
C TYR A 144 12.63 -29.54 40.32
N ASN A 145 13.85 -29.19 39.95
CA ASN A 145 14.90 -28.73 40.86
C ASN A 145 15.24 -27.26 40.59
N GLY A 146 15.29 -26.45 41.65
CA GLY A 146 15.63 -25.03 41.59
C GLY A 146 17.12 -24.77 41.80
N LEU A 147 17.80 -24.29 40.76
CA LEU A 147 19.25 -24.11 40.69
C LEU A 147 19.62 -22.66 40.30
N VAL A 148 20.87 -22.25 40.56
CA VAL A 148 21.40 -20.98 40.03
C VAL A 148 21.72 -21.17 38.55
N CYS A 149 21.24 -20.28 37.68
CA CYS A 149 21.46 -20.38 36.23
C CYS A 149 22.93 -20.08 35.87
N PRO A 150 23.70 -20.99 35.25
CA PRO A 150 25.11 -20.72 34.93
C PRO A 150 25.28 -19.58 33.92
N SER A 151 24.33 -19.42 32.98
CA SER A 151 24.37 -18.35 31.96
C SER A 151 24.25 -16.92 32.53
N CYS A 152 23.51 -16.70 33.63
CA CYS A 152 23.33 -15.36 34.22
C CYS A 152 23.75 -15.27 35.69
N LYS A 153 24.30 -16.35 36.24
CA LYS A 153 24.75 -16.54 37.65
C LYS A 153 23.71 -16.14 38.71
N GLY A 154 22.42 -16.17 38.39
CA GLY A 154 21.34 -15.67 39.25
C GLY A 154 21.27 -14.14 39.39
N GLY A 155 22.09 -13.38 38.65
CA GLY A 155 22.19 -11.93 38.76
C GLY A 155 22.80 -11.45 40.09
N GLU A 156 22.64 -10.17 40.38
CA GLU A 156 23.13 -9.54 41.63
C GLU A 156 22.57 -10.19 42.90
N SER A 157 21.39 -10.83 42.82
CA SER A 157 20.74 -11.58 43.90
C SER A 157 21.22 -13.02 44.06
N ASN A 158 22.08 -13.55 43.15
CA ASN A 158 22.47 -14.96 43.06
C ASN A 158 21.27 -15.94 43.09
N GLU A 159 20.13 -15.53 42.52
CA GLU A 159 18.86 -16.23 42.71
C GLU A 159 18.79 -17.59 41.98
N LYS A 160 18.09 -18.56 42.58
CA LYS A 160 17.83 -19.90 42.02
C LYS A 160 16.77 -19.88 40.90
N SER A 161 17.05 -19.12 39.85
CA SER A 161 16.17 -18.83 38.72
C SER A 161 16.11 -19.92 37.64
N LEU A 162 16.96 -20.95 37.71
CA LEU A 162 16.95 -22.08 36.78
C LEU A 162 16.06 -23.20 37.32
N SER A 163 15.01 -23.55 36.60
CA SER A 163 14.30 -24.82 36.82
C SER A 163 14.92 -25.90 35.93
N LEU A 164 15.27 -27.04 36.52
CA LEU A 164 15.77 -28.24 35.84
C LEU A 164 14.82 -29.41 36.15
N HIS A 165 14.38 -30.12 35.12
CA HIS A 165 13.63 -31.38 35.25
C HIS A 165 14.43 -32.51 34.61
N VAL A 166 14.53 -33.64 35.31
CA VAL A 166 15.10 -34.91 34.81
C VAL A 166 13.95 -35.89 34.64
N THR A 167 13.84 -36.54 33.48
CA THR A 167 12.77 -37.50 33.21
C THR A 167 12.86 -38.72 34.12
N GLU A 168 11.73 -39.38 34.39
CA GLU A 168 11.62 -40.50 35.34
C GLU A 168 12.52 -41.69 34.97
N ASP A 169 12.75 -41.92 33.67
CA ASP A 169 13.66 -42.94 33.13
C ASP A 169 15.17 -42.62 33.31
N GLY A 170 15.50 -41.42 33.81
CA GLY A 170 16.87 -40.90 33.89
C GLY A 170 17.52 -40.61 32.53
N GLY A 171 16.77 -40.66 31.42
CA GLY A 171 17.28 -40.60 30.06
C GLY A 171 17.47 -39.20 29.48
N ALA A 172 16.74 -38.21 29.99
CA ALA A 172 16.75 -36.83 29.50
C ALA A 172 16.66 -35.79 30.61
N ALA A 173 17.15 -34.58 30.33
CA ALA A 173 16.97 -33.41 31.18
C ALA A 173 16.55 -32.20 30.34
N VAL A 174 15.72 -31.33 30.92
CA VAL A 174 15.22 -30.08 30.32
C VAL A 174 15.35 -28.95 31.35
N TRP A 175 15.81 -27.77 30.94
CA TRP A 175 15.91 -26.61 31.82
C TRP A 175 15.37 -25.33 31.20
N THR A 176 14.95 -24.40 32.06
CA THR A 176 14.58 -23.03 31.68
C THR A 176 14.86 -22.07 32.84
N CYS A 177 15.52 -20.96 32.53
CA CYS A 177 15.75 -19.86 33.45
C CYS A 177 14.60 -18.86 33.35
N PHE A 178 13.86 -18.69 34.45
CA PHE A 178 12.69 -17.81 34.53
C PHE A 178 13.02 -16.33 34.77
N ARG A 179 14.32 -15.99 34.91
CA ARG A 179 14.76 -14.59 35.03
C ARG A 179 14.51 -13.86 33.71
N ALA A 180 13.67 -12.82 33.75
CA ALA A 180 13.16 -12.13 32.56
C ALA A 180 14.25 -11.55 31.62
N LYS A 181 15.43 -11.20 32.15
CA LYS A 181 16.60 -10.73 31.36
C LYS A 181 17.51 -11.86 30.85
N CYS A 182 17.15 -13.13 31.02
CA CYS A 182 17.97 -14.30 30.67
C CYS A 182 17.25 -15.26 29.72
N GLY A 183 16.16 -15.89 30.16
CA GLY A 183 15.39 -16.85 29.34
C GLY A 183 16.16 -18.10 28.86
N TRP A 184 17.38 -18.34 29.37
CA TRP A 184 18.24 -19.45 28.93
C TRP A 184 17.58 -20.80 29.16
N LYS A 185 17.50 -21.63 28.11
CA LYS A 185 16.75 -22.88 28.10
C LYS A 185 17.38 -23.90 27.16
N GLY A 186 17.26 -25.18 27.50
CA GLY A 186 17.80 -26.27 26.70
C GLY A 186 17.31 -27.63 27.16
N ALA A 187 17.76 -28.66 26.47
CA ALA A 187 17.51 -30.05 26.80
C ALA A 187 18.71 -30.92 26.38
N THR A 188 18.93 -32.04 27.06
CA THR A 188 19.98 -33.01 26.72
C THR A 188 19.51 -34.45 27.00
N ARG A 189 20.21 -35.44 26.45
CA ARG A 189 19.90 -36.87 26.57
C ARG A 189 21.16 -37.70 26.84
N ALA A 190 21.02 -38.74 27.66
CA ALA A 190 22.13 -39.59 28.10
C ALA A 190 22.98 -40.16 26.95
N PHE A 191 22.35 -40.66 25.88
CA PHE A 191 23.04 -41.32 24.75
C PHE A 191 23.11 -40.51 23.43
N ALA A 192 22.73 -39.22 23.43
CA ALA A 192 22.99 -38.35 22.27
C ALA A 192 24.47 -37.95 22.19
N GLY A 193 25.05 -37.81 21.00
CA GLY A 193 26.43 -37.35 20.82
C GLY A 193 26.65 -35.93 21.35
N VAL A 194 27.83 -35.65 21.93
CA VAL A 194 28.18 -34.33 22.47
C VAL A 194 28.54 -33.36 21.33
N ASN A 195 27.52 -32.79 20.71
CA ASN A 195 27.62 -31.63 19.82
C ASN A 195 26.43 -30.69 20.06
N SER A 196 26.37 -30.12 21.27
CA SER A 196 25.36 -29.15 21.66
C SER A 196 25.67 -27.76 21.10
N THR A 197 25.20 -27.46 19.88
CA THR A 197 25.09 -26.06 19.40
C THR A 197 23.69 -25.75 18.85
N TYR A 198 23.23 -24.54 19.16
CA TYR A 198 21.84 -24.11 18.97
C TYR A 198 21.65 -23.54 17.54
N SER A 199 21.55 -24.41 16.53
CA SER A 199 21.17 -24.00 15.17
C SER A 199 20.55 -25.13 14.35
N THR A 200 19.55 -24.79 13.53
CA THR A 200 19.14 -25.55 12.32
C THR A 200 18.91 -27.06 12.50
N MET A 201 18.08 -27.46 13.48
CA MET A 201 17.25 -28.66 13.28
C MET A 201 15.99 -28.26 12.51
N SER A 202 15.94 -28.66 11.24
CA SER A 202 14.71 -28.65 10.44
C SER A 202 13.58 -29.35 11.19
N LYS A 203 12.33 -28.92 10.99
CA LYS A 203 11.16 -29.68 11.41
C LYS A 203 10.93 -30.85 10.45
N THR A 204 11.87 -31.79 10.39
CA THR A 204 11.53 -33.20 10.17
C THR A 204 10.73 -33.69 11.38
N LYS A 205 9.46 -33.24 11.45
CA LYS A 205 8.41 -34.06 12.04
C LYS A 205 8.57 -35.43 11.37
N ILE A 206 8.84 -36.45 12.17
CA ILE A 206 8.48 -37.81 11.76
C ILE A 206 6.99 -37.71 11.44
N LYS A 207 6.63 -37.82 10.15
CA LYS A 207 5.21 -37.86 9.75
C LYS A 207 4.67 -39.13 10.39
N GLN A 208 3.96 -39.02 11.51
CA GLN A 208 3.08 -40.09 11.94
C GLN A 208 2.18 -40.42 10.74
N PRO A 209 1.96 -41.72 10.43
CA PRO A 209 1.05 -42.08 9.35
C PRO A 209 -0.28 -41.41 9.62
N LYS A 210 -0.84 -40.75 8.60
CA LYS A 210 -2.16 -40.10 8.73
C LYS A 210 -3.16 -41.20 9.07
N ARG A 211 -4.08 -40.94 9.99
CA ARG A 211 -5.03 -41.95 10.46
C ARG A 211 -5.95 -42.34 9.31
N THR A 212 -5.81 -43.56 8.80
CA THR A 212 -6.82 -44.17 7.94
C THR A 212 -8.14 -44.26 8.72
N ILE A 213 -9.23 -43.86 8.10
CA ILE A 213 -10.57 -43.86 8.66
C ILE A 213 -11.54 -44.47 7.67
N THR A 214 -12.56 -45.13 8.19
CA THR A 214 -13.74 -45.63 7.46
C THR A 214 -15.00 -45.13 8.15
N GLU A 215 -16.15 -45.19 7.48
CA GLU A 215 -17.43 -44.72 8.00
C GLU A 215 -17.82 -45.50 9.28
N GLU A 216 -17.57 -46.81 9.31
CA GLU A 216 -17.78 -47.67 10.49
C GLU A 216 -16.82 -47.30 11.63
N SER A 217 -15.55 -47.02 11.32
CA SER A 217 -14.55 -46.62 12.32
C SER A 217 -14.86 -45.29 13.02
N LEU A 218 -15.74 -44.49 12.41
CA LEU A 218 -16.22 -43.23 12.94
C LEU A 218 -17.63 -43.32 13.52
N GLY A 219 -18.38 -44.40 13.29
CA GLY A 219 -19.79 -44.52 13.65
C GLY A 219 -20.65 -43.52 12.89
N LEU A 220 -20.45 -43.40 11.56
CA LEU A 220 -21.33 -42.62 10.71
C LEU A 220 -22.59 -43.42 10.35
N GLU A 221 -23.71 -42.72 10.22
CA GLU A 221 -25.03 -43.27 9.90
C GLU A 221 -25.67 -42.47 8.75
N PRO A 222 -26.62 -43.05 7.99
CA PRO A 222 -27.49 -42.28 7.10
C PRO A 222 -28.27 -41.19 7.85
N LEU A 223 -28.58 -40.08 7.17
CA LEU A 223 -29.33 -38.95 7.73
C LEU A 223 -30.72 -39.36 8.22
N CYS A 224 -31.12 -38.88 9.40
CA CYS A 224 -32.50 -38.97 9.88
C CYS A 224 -33.43 -37.96 9.19
N SER A 225 -34.73 -38.16 9.31
CA SER A 225 -35.78 -37.28 8.79
C SER A 225 -35.67 -35.83 9.27
N GLU A 226 -35.20 -35.60 10.50
CA GLU A 226 -35.00 -34.26 11.07
C GLU A 226 -33.88 -33.50 10.34
N LEU A 227 -32.79 -34.19 9.98
CA LEU A 227 -31.70 -33.60 9.19
C LEU A 227 -32.11 -33.38 7.73
N PHE A 228 -32.86 -34.31 7.12
CA PHE A 228 -33.45 -34.08 5.80
C PHE A 228 -34.36 -32.85 5.78
N ALA A 229 -35.18 -32.64 6.83
CA ALA A 229 -35.99 -31.42 6.96
C ALA A 229 -35.12 -30.16 7.11
N TYR A 230 -34.08 -30.19 7.94
CA TYR A 230 -33.10 -29.10 8.09
C TYR A 230 -32.40 -28.75 6.75
N PHE A 231 -32.14 -29.72 5.87
CA PHE A 231 -31.57 -29.41 4.55
C PHE A 231 -32.64 -28.92 3.55
N ALA A 232 -33.86 -29.44 3.61
CA ALA A 232 -34.97 -28.97 2.79
C ALA A 232 -35.35 -27.51 3.08
N GLU A 233 -35.30 -27.06 4.35
CA GLU A 233 -35.40 -25.64 4.74
C GLU A 233 -34.39 -24.73 4.02
N ARG A 234 -33.28 -25.30 3.56
CA ARG A 234 -32.13 -24.61 2.94
C ARG A 234 -32.08 -24.83 1.43
N MET A 235 -33.18 -25.31 0.85
CA MET A 235 -33.34 -25.65 -0.57
C MET A 235 -32.33 -26.71 -1.06
N ILE A 236 -31.86 -27.59 -0.17
CA ILE A 236 -30.93 -28.68 -0.51
C ILE A 236 -31.69 -30.02 -0.51
N SER A 237 -31.56 -30.74 -1.62
CA SER A 237 -32.26 -31.97 -1.96
C SER A 237 -31.61 -33.22 -1.36
N GLY A 238 -32.41 -34.29 -1.21
CA GLY A 238 -31.90 -35.60 -0.83
C GLY A 238 -30.91 -36.21 -1.82
N GLU A 239 -31.04 -35.91 -3.12
CA GLU A 239 -30.12 -36.36 -4.16
C GLU A 239 -28.74 -35.74 -3.99
N THR A 240 -28.66 -34.41 -3.83
CA THR A 240 -27.40 -33.71 -3.61
C THR A 240 -26.75 -34.12 -2.28
N LEU A 241 -27.51 -34.32 -1.20
CA LEU A 241 -26.96 -34.87 0.05
C LEU A 241 -26.34 -36.26 -0.14
N GLN A 242 -27.03 -37.15 -0.87
CA GLN A 242 -26.53 -38.49 -1.16
C GLN A 242 -25.28 -38.45 -2.06
N ARG A 243 -25.28 -37.64 -3.13
CA ARG A 243 -24.12 -37.48 -4.04
C ARG A 243 -22.89 -36.90 -3.34
N ASN A 244 -23.10 -36.10 -2.29
CA ASN A 244 -22.06 -35.49 -1.47
C ASN A 244 -21.68 -36.31 -0.22
N ALA A 245 -22.22 -37.52 -0.08
CA ALA A 245 -22.03 -38.41 1.06
C ALA A 245 -22.24 -37.70 2.41
N VAL A 246 -23.25 -36.83 2.51
CA VAL A 246 -23.59 -36.18 3.78
C VAL A 246 -24.25 -37.20 4.69
N MET A 247 -23.63 -37.45 5.84
CA MET A 247 -24.04 -38.44 6.84
C MET A 247 -24.41 -37.75 8.16
N GLN A 248 -24.84 -38.54 9.15
CA GLN A 248 -24.92 -38.10 10.55
C GLN A 248 -23.94 -38.90 11.42
N LYS A 249 -23.72 -38.39 12.64
CA LYS A 249 -23.08 -39.13 13.73
C LYS A 249 -23.86 -38.89 15.02
N ARG A 250 -24.14 -39.96 15.77
CA ARG A 250 -24.79 -39.90 17.08
C ARG A 250 -23.75 -39.98 18.20
N THR A 251 -23.99 -39.29 19.32
CA THR A 251 -23.16 -39.38 20.52
C THR A 251 -24.04 -39.10 21.74
N GLY A 252 -24.54 -40.18 22.34
CA GLY A 252 -25.71 -40.09 23.23
C GLY A 252 -26.90 -39.52 22.46
N ASP A 253 -27.66 -38.63 23.11
CA ASP A 253 -28.84 -37.98 22.51
C ASP A 253 -28.49 -36.86 21.50
N GLN A 254 -27.20 -36.59 21.24
CA GLN A 254 -26.78 -35.55 20.32
C GLN A 254 -26.54 -36.11 18.91
N ILE A 255 -27.15 -35.46 17.91
CA ILE A 255 -26.95 -35.73 16.48
C ILE A 255 -26.08 -34.61 15.88
N ALA A 256 -25.04 -34.99 15.15
CA ALA A 256 -24.20 -34.09 14.36
C ALA A 256 -24.32 -34.42 12.87
N ILE A 257 -24.36 -33.40 12.02
CA ILE A 257 -24.16 -33.53 10.57
C ILE A 257 -22.68 -33.87 10.34
N ALA A 258 -22.39 -34.83 9.46
CA ALA A 258 -21.05 -35.28 9.10
C ALA A 258 -20.82 -35.06 7.59
N PHE A 259 -19.88 -34.16 7.27
CA PHE A 259 -19.41 -33.93 5.91
C PHE A 259 -18.15 -34.77 5.66
N THR A 260 -18.27 -35.78 4.80
CA THR A 260 -17.19 -36.72 4.46
C THR A 260 -16.27 -36.15 3.40
N TYR A 261 -15.01 -35.92 3.75
CA TYR A 261 -13.98 -35.48 2.81
C TYR A 261 -13.40 -36.72 2.14
N GLN A 262 -13.73 -36.93 0.86
CA GLN A 262 -13.30 -38.11 0.09
C GLN A 262 -12.20 -37.78 -0.93
N ARG A 263 -11.46 -38.82 -1.36
CA ARG A 263 -10.57 -38.81 -2.53
C ARG A 263 -10.60 -40.19 -3.20
N ASN A 264 -10.84 -40.23 -4.50
CA ASN A 264 -11.17 -41.44 -5.26
C ASN A 264 -12.30 -42.27 -4.64
N GLY A 265 -13.26 -41.62 -3.95
CA GLY A 265 -14.32 -42.27 -3.19
C GLY A 265 -13.93 -42.85 -1.82
N GLU A 266 -12.65 -42.82 -1.42
CA GLU A 266 -12.21 -43.25 -0.09
C GLU A 266 -12.31 -42.11 0.93
N LEU A 267 -12.66 -42.40 2.19
CA LEU A 267 -12.80 -41.42 3.26
C LEU A 267 -11.42 -40.94 3.78
N VAL A 268 -11.13 -39.65 3.60
CA VAL A 268 -9.84 -39.01 3.92
C VAL A 268 -9.90 -38.16 5.19
N SER A 269 -11.02 -37.47 5.43
CA SER A 269 -11.31 -36.75 6.68
C SER A 269 -12.82 -36.65 6.90
N CYS A 270 -13.24 -36.18 8.08
CA CYS A 270 -14.63 -35.85 8.35
C CYS A 270 -14.70 -34.55 9.15
N LYS A 271 -15.58 -33.64 8.74
CA LYS A 271 -15.93 -32.40 9.45
C LYS A 271 -17.36 -32.54 9.94
N TYR A 272 -17.58 -32.21 11.21
CA TYR A 272 -18.88 -32.31 11.85
C TYR A 272 -19.45 -30.92 12.14
N ARG A 273 -20.77 -30.82 12.17
CA ARG A 273 -21.52 -29.62 12.55
C ARG A 273 -22.74 -30.00 13.39
N ASP A 274 -22.92 -29.35 14.53
CA ASP A 274 -24.20 -29.41 15.26
C ASP A 274 -25.22 -28.39 14.70
N ILE A 275 -26.51 -28.58 14.99
CA ILE A 275 -27.57 -27.65 14.57
C ILE A 275 -27.40 -26.24 15.14
N THR A 276 -26.60 -26.06 16.19
CA THR A 276 -26.26 -24.76 16.80
C THR A 276 -25.06 -24.08 16.13
N LYS A 277 -24.57 -24.62 15.00
CA LYS A 277 -23.41 -24.14 14.22
C LYS A 277 -22.05 -24.26 14.92
N LYS A 278 -21.87 -25.20 15.87
CA LYS A 278 -20.52 -25.58 16.33
C LYS A 278 -19.90 -26.58 15.34
N PHE A 279 -18.60 -26.47 15.10
CA PHE A 279 -17.86 -27.31 14.15
C PHE A 279 -16.66 -27.99 14.79
N TRP A 280 -16.35 -29.22 14.36
CA TRP A 280 -15.10 -29.93 14.70
C TRP A 280 -14.67 -30.87 13.57
N GLN A 281 -13.45 -31.41 13.62
CA GLN A 281 -12.85 -32.25 12.57
C GLN A 281 -12.12 -33.45 13.17
N GLU A 282 -12.03 -34.55 12.44
CA GLU A 282 -11.23 -35.72 12.81
C GLU A 282 -9.73 -35.39 12.88
N ALA A 283 -9.13 -35.59 14.04
CA ALA A 283 -7.71 -35.28 14.28
C ALA A 283 -6.77 -36.24 13.52
N ASN A 284 -5.60 -35.73 13.13
CA ASN A 284 -4.52 -36.46 12.43
C ASN A 284 -4.90 -37.08 11.06
N THR A 285 -5.97 -36.56 10.44
CA THR A 285 -6.38 -36.84 9.05
C THR A 285 -5.62 -35.95 8.04
N GLU A 286 -5.84 -36.16 6.75
CA GLU A 286 -5.37 -35.23 5.72
C GLU A 286 -6.38 -34.10 5.49
N LYS A 287 -5.89 -32.86 5.32
CA LYS A 287 -6.73 -31.75 4.86
C LYS A 287 -6.78 -31.75 3.34
N VAL A 288 -7.97 -31.92 2.79
CA VAL A 288 -8.29 -31.82 1.36
C VAL A 288 -9.48 -30.88 1.17
N PHE A 289 -9.86 -30.58 -0.07
CA PHE A 289 -11.13 -29.92 -0.36
C PHE A 289 -12.33 -30.84 -0.11
N TYR A 290 -13.48 -30.30 0.31
CA TYR A 290 -14.74 -31.04 0.26
C TYR A 290 -15.22 -31.12 -1.19
N GLY A 291 -15.64 -32.30 -1.65
CA GLY A 291 -15.97 -32.55 -3.07
C GLY A 291 -14.75 -32.66 -3.99
N LEU A 292 -13.56 -32.99 -3.49
CA LEU A 292 -12.31 -33.02 -4.29
C LEU A 292 -12.42 -33.81 -5.61
N ASP A 293 -13.14 -34.94 -5.61
CA ASP A 293 -13.28 -35.79 -6.78
C ASP A 293 -14.10 -35.15 -7.92
N ASP A 294 -14.99 -34.19 -7.62
CA ASP A 294 -15.78 -33.47 -8.63
C ASP A 294 -14.90 -32.61 -9.56
N ILE A 295 -13.74 -32.15 -9.09
CA ILE A 295 -12.83 -31.28 -9.86
C ILE A 295 -11.68 -32.04 -10.53
N LYS A 296 -11.64 -33.37 -10.43
CA LYS A 296 -10.50 -34.21 -10.83
C LYS A 296 -10.09 -34.05 -12.30
N GLU A 297 -11.04 -33.81 -13.20
CA GLU A 297 -10.79 -33.55 -14.64
C GLU A 297 -11.41 -32.22 -15.11
N ALA A 298 -11.70 -31.29 -14.17
CA ALA A 298 -12.37 -30.03 -14.47
C ALA A 298 -11.38 -28.92 -14.88
N SER A 299 -11.65 -28.25 -16.00
CA SER A 299 -10.87 -27.10 -16.49
C SER A 299 -11.36 -25.74 -15.97
N ASP A 300 -12.58 -25.70 -15.43
CA ASP A 300 -13.21 -24.57 -14.75
C ASP A 300 -13.78 -25.08 -13.42
N ILE A 301 -13.44 -24.43 -12.29
CA ILE A 301 -13.81 -24.87 -10.94
C ILE A 301 -14.31 -23.71 -10.09
N ILE A 302 -15.23 -24.00 -9.17
CA ILE A 302 -15.74 -23.03 -8.18
C ILE A 302 -15.16 -23.38 -6.81
N ILE A 303 -14.66 -22.39 -6.08
CA ILE A 303 -14.16 -22.55 -4.71
C ILE A 303 -14.99 -21.66 -3.78
N VAL A 304 -15.74 -22.28 -2.87
CA VAL A 304 -16.57 -21.64 -1.84
C VAL A 304 -15.97 -21.81 -0.44
N GLU A 305 -16.51 -21.10 0.56
CA GLU A 305 -16.03 -21.22 1.94
C GLU A 305 -16.64 -22.41 2.69
N GLY A 306 -17.97 -22.53 2.75
CA GLY A 306 -18.66 -23.57 3.54
C GLY A 306 -19.07 -24.82 2.74
N GLU A 307 -19.24 -25.94 3.44
CA GLU A 307 -19.81 -27.16 2.85
C GLU A 307 -21.26 -26.94 2.39
N MET A 308 -22.02 -26.13 3.12
CA MET A 308 -23.39 -25.72 2.77
C MET A 308 -23.43 -25.02 1.41
N ASP A 309 -22.41 -24.21 1.11
CA ASP A 309 -22.30 -23.48 -0.15
C ASP A 309 -21.95 -24.39 -1.31
N LYS A 310 -21.16 -25.46 -1.07
CA LYS A 310 -20.87 -26.48 -2.08
C LYS A 310 -22.15 -27.23 -2.46
N LEU A 311 -22.99 -27.56 -1.48
CA LEU A 311 -24.31 -28.15 -1.73
C LEU A 311 -25.21 -27.15 -2.48
N ALA A 312 -25.22 -25.87 -2.10
CA ALA A 312 -26.05 -24.86 -2.76
C ALA A 312 -25.64 -24.59 -4.23
N MET A 313 -24.34 -24.58 -4.53
CA MET A 313 -23.83 -24.50 -5.91
C MET A 313 -24.27 -25.69 -6.76
N GLU A 314 -24.40 -26.87 -6.16
CA GLU A 314 -24.84 -28.08 -6.85
C GLU A 314 -26.33 -28.06 -7.22
N GLU A 315 -27.18 -27.50 -6.36
CA GLU A 315 -28.60 -27.22 -6.65
C GLU A 315 -28.76 -26.17 -7.78
N ALA A 316 -27.80 -25.25 -7.92
CA ALA A 316 -27.69 -24.36 -9.09
C ALA A 316 -27.04 -25.03 -10.33
N GLY A 317 -26.73 -26.33 -10.26
CA GLY A 317 -26.20 -27.16 -11.35
C GLY A 317 -24.68 -27.29 -11.41
N PHE A 318 -23.92 -26.59 -10.57
CA PHE A 318 -22.45 -26.61 -10.59
C PHE A 318 -21.88 -27.77 -9.77
N LYS A 319 -21.76 -28.94 -10.39
CA LYS A 319 -21.10 -30.09 -9.79
C LYS A 319 -19.59 -29.88 -9.59
N ASN A 320 -18.96 -29.04 -10.41
CA ASN A 320 -17.53 -28.66 -10.38
C ASN A 320 -17.15 -27.66 -9.25
N CYS A 321 -17.77 -27.79 -8.07
CA CYS A 321 -17.58 -26.92 -6.92
C CYS A 321 -16.89 -27.63 -5.75
N VAL A 322 -16.03 -26.93 -5.01
CA VAL A 322 -15.37 -27.42 -3.79
C VAL A 322 -15.42 -26.40 -2.65
N SER A 323 -15.50 -26.86 -1.39
CA SER A 323 -15.33 -25.98 -0.21
C SER A 323 -13.99 -26.19 0.49
N VAL A 324 -13.46 -25.14 1.11
CA VAL A 324 -12.23 -25.22 1.89
C VAL A 324 -12.44 -25.96 3.23
N PRO A 325 -11.45 -26.72 3.73
CA PRO A 325 -11.56 -27.39 5.03
C PRO A 325 -11.42 -26.45 6.22
N ASP A 326 -10.69 -25.35 6.05
CA ASP A 326 -10.40 -24.36 7.10
C ASP A 326 -11.01 -23.01 6.70
N GLY A 327 -11.93 -22.49 7.53
CA GLY A 327 -12.58 -21.19 7.30
C GLY A 327 -11.62 -20.01 7.28
N ALA A 328 -12.15 -18.84 6.92
CA ALA A 328 -11.41 -17.64 6.58
C ALA A 328 -10.36 -17.19 7.62
N PRO A 329 -9.28 -16.53 7.18
CA PRO A 329 -8.43 -15.75 8.07
C PRO A 329 -9.14 -14.43 8.45
N PRO A 330 -8.91 -13.88 9.66
CA PRO A 330 -9.47 -12.57 10.04
C PRO A 330 -8.86 -11.39 9.26
N LYS A 331 -7.75 -11.61 8.54
CA LYS A 331 -7.14 -10.67 7.60
C LYS A 331 -6.12 -11.34 6.70
N VAL A 332 -5.82 -10.67 5.59
CA VAL A 332 -4.70 -10.95 4.68
C VAL A 332 -3.35 -10.90 5.41
N SER A 333 -2.51 -11.90 5.18
CA SER A 333 -1.09 -11.89 5.54
C SER A 333 -0.34 -10.81 4.74
N THR A 334 0.37 -9.93 5.45
CA THR A 334 1.29 -8.95 4.86
C THR A 334 2.68 -9.54 4.52
N LYS A 335 2.88 -10.84 4.78
CA LYS A 335 4.10 -11.58 4.43
C LYS A 335 3.94 -12.26 3.07
N GLU A 336 5.06 -12.49 2.41
CA GLU A 336 5.17 -13.35 1.23
C GLU A 336 4.57 -14.74 1.47
N VAL A 337 4.18 -15.40 0.38
CA VAL A 337 3.62 -16.76 0.41
C VAL A 337 4.68 -17.73 0.95
N PRO A 338 4.41 -18.50 2.03
CA PRO A 338 5.37 -19.48 2.52
C PRO A 338 5.56 -20.63 1.52
N THR A 339 6.71 -21.33 1.61
CA THR A 339 6.91 -22.58 0.85
C THR A 339 5.93 -23.67 1.28
N GLU A 340 5.66 -24.65 0.41
CA GLU A 340 4.58 -25.65 0.54
C GLU A 340 4.64 -26.46 1.86
N GLU A 341 5.82 -26.59 2.47
CA GLU A 341 6.05 -27.29 3.75
C GLU A 341 5.88 -26.39 4.99
N LYS A 342 5.81 -25.07 4.79
CA LYS A 342 5.67 -24.04 5.85
C LYS A 342 4.26 -23.45 5.92
N ASP A 343 3.49 -23.56 4.85
CA ASP A 343 2.17 -22.94 4.68
C ASP A 343 1.03 -23.74 5.34
N THR A 344 1.19 -24.09 6.61
CA THR A 344 0.39 -25.13 7.28
C THR A 344 -1.11 -24.81 7.44
N LYS A 345 -1.55 -23.56 7.22
CA LYS A 345 -3.00 -23.23 7.16
C LYS A 345 -3.62 -23.63 5.81
N TYR A 346 -2.88 -23.49 4.71
CA TYR A 346 -3.38 -23.76 3.36
C TYR A 346 -2.82 -25.07 2.78
N GLN A 347 -2.41 -25.99 3.66
CA GLN A 347 -1.84 -27.28 3.29
C GLN A 347 -2.74 -28.09 2.35
N TYR A 348 -4.06 -27.87 2.42
CA TYR A 348 -5.03 -28.50 1.52
C TYR A 348 -4.83 -28.13 0.05
N LEU A 349 -4.38 -26.91 -0.26
CA LEU A 349 -4.05 -26.51 -1.64
C LEU A 349 -2.89 -27.35 -2.19
N TRP A 350 -1.83 -27.50 -1.39
CA TRP A 350 -0.65 -28.29 -1.75
C TRP A 350 -0.95 -29.79 -1.79
N ASN A 351 -1.81 -30.30 -0.90
CA ASN A 351 -2.31 -31.68 -0.93
C ASN A 351 -3.24 -31.96 -2.13
N CYS A 352 -3.84 -30.94 -2.74
CA CYS A 352 -4.76 -31.05 -3.88
C CYS A 352 -4.20 -30.39 -5.15
N LYS A 353 -2.87 -30.22 -5.23
CA LYS A 353 -2.19 -29.49 -6.31
C LYS A 353 -2.43 -30.11 -7.69
N GLU A 354 -2.45 -31.45 -7.79
CA GLU A 354 -2.73 -32.18 -9.04
C GLU A 354 -4.14 -31.93 -9.62
N TYR A 355 -5.09 -31.46 -8.81
CA TYR A 355 -6.45 -31.08 -9.21
C TYR A 355 -6.45 -29.60 -9.64
N THR A 356 -5.84 -28.71 -8.83
CA THR A 356 -5.85 -27.26 -9.09
C THR A 356 -4.86 -26.83 -10.19
N GLU A 357 -3.86 -27.62 -10.56
CA GLU A 357 -3.00 -27.33 -11.71
C GLU A 357 -3.68 -27.59 -13.06
N LYS A 358 -4.69 -28.49 -13.12
CA LYS A 358 -5.50 -28.71 -14.34
C LYS A 358 -6.48 -27.58 -14.62
N ALA A 359 -7.01 -26.93 -13.59
CA ALA A 359 -7.99 -25.87 -13.72
C ALA A 359 -7.38 -24.62 -14.38
N SER A 360 -7.92 -24.23 -15.52
CA SER A 360 -7.58 -23.01 -16.26
C SER A 360 -8.34 -21.77 -15.76
N ARG A 361 -9.54 -21.99 -15.23
CA ARG A 361 -10.41 -20.97 -14.62
C ARG A 361 -10.81 -21.42 -13.22
N MET A 362 -10.75 -20.49 -12.27
CA MET A 362 -11.11 -20.71 -10.87
C MET A 362 -11.98 -19.56 -10.38
N ILE A 363 -13.25 -19.81 -10.09
CA ILE A 363 -14.18 -18.82 -9.56
C ILE A 363 -14.12 -18.86 -8.04
N LEU A 364 -13.64 -17.78 -7.43
CA LEU A 364 -13.58 -17.63 -5.97
C LEU A 364 -14.91 -17.02 -5.49
N ALA A 365 -15.74 -17.88 -4.91
CA ALA A 365 -17.08 -17.59 -4.41
C ALA A 365 -17.13 -17.77 -2.87
N THR A 366 -16.20 -17.11 -2.19
CA THR A 366 -16.14 -17.04 -0.72
C THR A 366 -17.14 -16.04 -0.15
N ASP A 367 -17.31 -16.04 1.17
CA ASP A 367 -18.23 -15.16 1.89
C ASP A 367 -17.99 -13.67 1.52
N GLY A 368 -19.08 -12.90 1.39
CA GLY A 368 -19.04 -11.48 1.07
C GLY A 368 -18.46 -10.58 2.16
N ASP A 369 -18.18 -11.13 3.34
CA ASP A 369 -17.68 -10.41 4.51
C ASP A 369 -16.14 -10.21 4.49
N PRO A 370 -15.56 -9.38 5.39
CA PRO A 370 -14.13 -9.11 5.37
C PRO A 370 -13.23 -10.35 5.57
N PRO A 371 -13.59 -11.35 6.41
CA PRO A 371 -12.94 -12.66 6.42
C PRO A 371 -12.98 -13.38 5.06
N GLY A 372 -14.15 -13.55 4.43
CA GLY A 372 -14.28 -14.26 3.15
C GLY A 372 -13.55 -13.56 2.00
N GLN A 373 -13.52 -12.22 2.00
CA GLN A 373 -12.69 -11.43 1.10
C GLN A 373 -11.18 -11.65 1.35
N ALA A 374 -10.77 -11.81 2.61
CA ALA A 374 -9.40 -12.15 2.96
C ALA A 374 -9.02 -13.59 2.59
N LEU A 375 -9.97 -14.54 2.62
CA LEU A 375 -9.79 -15.90 2.12
C LEU A 375 -9.55 -15.88 0.60
N ALA A 376 -10.39 -15.20 -0.18
CA ALA A 376 -10.21 -15.07 -1.64
C ALA A 376 -8.82 -14.51 -2.00
N GLU A 377 -8.35 -13.47 -1.31
CA GLU A 377 -7.02 -12.89 -1.54
C GLU A 377 -5.86 -13.81 -1.09
N GLU A 378 -6.07 -14.76 -0.17
CA GLU A 378 -5.11 -15.82 0.19
C GLU A 378 -5.12 -17.01 -0.78
N LEU A 379 -6.28 -17.35 -1.34
CA LEU A 379 -6.42 -18.35 -2.41
C LEU A 379 -5.79 -17.85 -3.71
N ALA A 380 -6.19 -16.67 -4.19
CA ALA A 380 -5.78 -16.12 -5.48
C ALA A 380 -4.25 -15.95 -5.62
N ARG A 381 -3.53 -15.64 -4.53
CA ARG A 381 -2.07 -15.49 -4.57
C ARG A 381 -1.29 -16.82 -4.57
N ARG A 382 -1.95 -17.94 -4.27
CA ARG A 382 -1.37 -19.30 -4.25
C ARG A 382 -1.74 -20.08 -5.50
N LEU A 383 -2.97 -19.90 -5.96
CA LEU A 383 -3.52 -20.52 -7.17
C LEU A 383 -3.10 -19.79 -8.45
N GLY A 384 -2.76 -18.49 -8.35
CA GLY A 384 -2.39 -17.64 -9.48
C GLY A 384 -3.55 -16.72 -9.85
N ARG A 385 -3.36 -15.39 -9.73
CA ARG A 385 -4.43 -14.40 -9.93
C ARG A 385 -4.94 -14.39 -11.36
N GLU A 386 -4.05 -14.66 -12.31
CA GLU A 386 -4.31 -14.79 -13.74
C GLU A 386 -5.22 -15.98 -14.11
N ARG A 387 -5.42 -16.94 -13.20
CA ARG A 387 -6.41 -18.02 -13.31
C ARG A 387 -7.64 -17.82 -12.42
N CYS A 388 -7.70 -16.72 -11.67
CA CYS A 388 -8.77 -16.46 -10.71
C CYS A 388 -9.80 -15.46 -11.23
N TRP A 389 -11.05 -15.74 -10.91
CA TRP A 389 -12.20 -14.87 -11.04
C TRP A 389 -12.80 -14.65 -9.65
N ARG A 390 -13.56 -13.57 -9.46
CA ARG A 390 -14.29 -13.28 -8.22
C ARG A 390 -15.69 -12.78 -8.56
N ILE A 391 -16.68 -13.34 -7.91
CA ILE A 391 -18.07 -12.86 -8.01
C ILE A 391 -18.31 -11.59 -7.19
N LYS A 392 -19.48 -11.00 -7.38
CA LYS A 392 -20.12 -10.08 -6.44
C LYS A 392 -21.45 -10.71 -6.06
N TRP A 393 -21.68 -10.96 -4.78
CA TRP A 393 -22.98 -11.44 -4.30
C TRP A 393 -24.07 -10.39 -4.61
N PRO A 394 -25.32 -10.80 -4.89
CA PRO A 394 -26.39 -9.88 -5.25
C PRO A 394 -26.83 -9.01 -4.06
N LYS A 395 -27.50 -7.89 -4.35
CA LYS A 395 -28.10 -7.04 -3.32
C LYS A 395 -29.30 -7.72 -2.68
N LYS A 396 -29.37 -7.65 -1.35
CA LYS A 396 -30.52 -8.07 -0.52
C LYS A 396 -31.46 -6.89 -0.25
N ASN A 397 -30.91 -5.69 -0.17
CA ASN A 397 -31.59 -4.39 -0.13
C ASN A 397 -30.61 -3.29 -0.60
N ASP A 398 -30.97 -2.02 -0.47
CA ASP A 398 -30.11 -0.91 -0.92
C ASP A 398 -28.72 -0.89 -0.26
N THR A 399 -28.65 -1.33 1.01
CA THR A 399 -27.46 -1.26 1.88
C THR A 399 -26.72 -2.59 2.07
N GLU A 400 -27.41 -3.73 1.93
CA GLU A 400 -26.88 -5.06 2.22
C GLU A 400 -26.82 -5.95 0.98
N TYR A 401 -25.81 -6.81 0.95
CA TYR A 401 -25.65 -7.89 -0.03
C TYR A 401 -25.89 -9.23 0.65
N PHE A 402 -26.25 -10.26 -0.12
CA PHE A 402 -26.27 -11.64 0.41
C PHE A 402 -24.87 -12.08 0.80
N LYS A 403 -24.77 -12.90 1.85
CA LYS A 403 -23.48 -13.25 2.46
C LYS A 403 -22.75 -14.37 1.70
N ASP A 404 -23.48 -15.39 1.27
CA ASP A 404 -22.93 -16.66 0.79
C ASP A 404 -23.88 -17.36 -0.20
N ALA A 405 -23.47 -18.52 -0.72
CA ALA A 405 -24.19 -19.21 -1.79
C ALA A 405 -25.53 -19.77 -1.31
N ASN A 406 -25.56 -20.30 -0.08
CA ASN A 406 -26.78 -20.85 0.49
C ASN A 406 -27.82 -19.75 0.77
N GLU A 407 -27.43 -18.54 1.18
CA GLU A 407 -28.36 -17.40 1.24
C GLU A 407 -28.96 -17.08 -0.14
N VAL A 408 -28.16 -16.96 -1.21
CA VAL A 408 -28.70 -16.65 -2.55
C VAL A 408 -29.66 -17.73 -3.03
N LEU A 409 -29.32 -19.02 -2.86
CA LEU A 409 -30.22 -20.12 -3.20
C LEU A 409 -31.55 -20.05 -2.43
N MET A 410 -31.50 -19.78 -1.12
CA MET A 410 -32.70 -19.73 -0.26
C MET A 410 -33.63 -18.55 -0.56
N TYR A 411 -33.09 -17.38 -0.93
CA TYR A 411 -33.88 -16.15 -1.11
C TYR A 411 -34.15 -15.76 -2.57
N MET A 412 -33.35 -16.24 -3.53
CA MET A 412 -33.47 -15.91 -4.95
C MET A 412 -33.57 -17.13 -5.88
N GLY A 413 -33.30 -18.34 -5.38
CA GLY A 413 -33.37 -19.58 -6.15
C GLY A 413 -32.12 -19.90 -6.98
N PRO A 414 -32.10 -21.08 -7.63
CA PRO A 414 -30.91 -21.61 -8.30
C PRO A 414 -30.50 -20.80 -9.53
N ASP A 415 -31.45 -20.29 -10.31
CA ASP A 415 -31.16 -19.49 -11.52
C ASP A 415 -30.42 -18.18 -11.19
N ALA A 416 -30.77 -17.53 -10.08
CA ALA A 416 -30.07 -16.32 -9.62
C ALA A 416 -28.66 -16.61 -9.10
N LEU A 417 -28.47 -17.72 -8.38
CA LEU A 417 -27.13 -18.18 -7.98
C LEU A 417 -26.27 -18.52 -9.21
N LYS A 418 -26.88 -19.09 -10.25
CA LYS A 418 -26.24 -19.35 -11.53
C LYS A 418 -25.82 -18.08 -12.27
N GLU A 419 -26.69 -17.09 -12.37
CA GLU A 419 -26.36 -15.78 -12.97
C GLU A 419 -25.17 -15.10 -12.28
N VAL A 420 -25.07 -15.20 -10.94
CA VAL A 420 -23.95 -14.65 -10.16
C VAL A 420 -22.61 -15.32 -10.51
N ILE A 421 -22.59 -16.62 -10.76
CA ILE A 421 -21.39 -17.37 -11.17
C ILE A 421 -21.03 -17.11 -12.64
N GLU A 422 -22.02 -17.03 -13.54
CA GLU A 422 -21.79 -16.74 -14.96
C GLU A 422 -21.22 -15.32 -15.15
N ASN A 423 -21.66 -14.35 -14.33
CA ASN A 423 -21.14 -12.97 -14.31
C ASN A 423 -19.87 -12.77 -13.44
N ALA A 424 -19.14 -13.83 -13.08
CA ALA A 424 -17.89 -13.68 -12.32
C ALA A 424 -16.86 -12.79 -13.04
N GLU A 425 -16.30 -11.80 -12.34
CA GLU A 425 -15.32 -10.85 -12.88
C GLU A 425 -13.89 -11.40 -12.76
N LEU A 426 -12.97 -10.94 -13.61
CA LEU A 426 -11.54 -11.28 -13.48
C LEU A 426 -10.99 -10.77 -12.13
N TYR A 427 -10.17 -11.58 -11.46
CA TYR A 427 -9.58 -11.17 -10.18
C TYR A 427 -8.59 -10.02 -10.40
N PRO A 428 -8.70 -8.88 -9.68
CA PRO A 428 -7.90 -7.69 -9.98
C PRO A 428 -6.40 -7.91 -9.82
N ILE A 429 -5.66 -7.68 -10.91
CA ILE A 429 -4.20 -7.77 -10.99
C ILE A 429 -3.60 -6.38 -10.77
N ARG A 430 -2.88 -6.19 -9.66
CA ARG A 430 -2.29 -4.87 -9.32
C ARG A 430 -1.35 -4.38 -10.42
N GLY A 431 -1.63 -3.21 -10.98
CA GLY A 431 -0.83 -2.60 -12.04
C GLY A 431 -1.28 -2.93 -13.46
N LEU A 432 -2.34 -3.74 -13.63
CA LEU A 432 -3.06 -3.90 -14.89
C LEU A 432 -4.45 -3.31 -14.73
N PHE A 433 -4.75 -2.27 -15.51
CA PHE A 433 -6.02 -1.53 -15.49
C PHE A 433 -6.59 -1.47 -16.90
N ASN A 434 -7.90 -1.30 -17.04
CA ASN A 434 -8.56 -1.06 -18.31
C ASN A 434 -8.62 0.45 -18.59
N PHE A 435 -8.54 0.89 -19.86
CA PHE A 435 -8.79 2.30 -20.18
C PHE A 435 -10.20 2.75 -19.81
N ARG A 436 -11.19 1.83 -19.80
CA ARG A 436 -12.55 2.10 -19.32
C ARG A 436 -12.60 2.56 -17.86
N ASP A 437 -11.61 2.17 -17.04
CA ASP A 437 -11.50 2.56 -15.64
C ASP A 437 -11.10 4.05 -15.47
N TYR A 438 -10.74 4.72 -16.58
CA TYR A 438 -10.28 6.12 -16.65
C TYR A 438 -11.08 6.97 -17.67
N PHE A 439 -12.21 6.48 -18.19
CA PHE A 439 -12.97 7.24 -19.20
C PHE A 439 -13.46 8.59 -18.64
N ASP A 440 -13.93 8.62 -17.39
CA ASP A 440 -14.34 9.87 -16.73
C ASP A 440 -13.18 10.90 -16.66
N GLU A 441 -11.95 10.45 -16.33
CA GLU A 441 -10.74 11.30 -16.29
C GLU A 441 -10.32 11.79 -17.69
N ILE A 442 -10.51 10.96 -18.72
CA ILE A 442 -10.22 11.29 -20.12
C ILE A 442 -11.22 12.30 -20.67
N ASP A 443 -12.51 12.15 -20.34
CA ASP A 443 -13.57 13.07 -20.74
C ASP A 443 -13.44 14.41 -20.01
N ASP A 444 -13.10 14.43 -18.71
CA ASP A 444 -12.73 15.64 -17.96
C ASP A 444 -11.55 16.37 -18.63
N TYR A 445 -10.47 15.65 -18.97
CA TYR A 445 -9.30 16.22 -19.65
C TYR A 445 -9.63 16.76 -21.06
N TYR A 446 -10.53 16.10 -21.79
CA TYR A 446 -11.01 16.57 -23.10
C TYR A 446 -11.86 17.84 -22.98
N HIS A 447 -12.74 17.89 -21.99
CA HIS A 447 -13.64 19.02 -21.74
C HIS A 447 -12.99 20.19 -20.97
N GLN A 448 -11.76 20.02 -20.47
CA GLN A 448 -11.00 21.01 -19.70
C GLN A 448 -11.71 21.45 -18.40
N SER A 449 -12.29 20.48 -17.69
CA SER A 449 -13.10 20.71 -16.48
C SER A 449 -12.26 21.00 -15.21
N LEU A 450 -10.97 20.65 -15.21
CA LEU A 450 -10.06 20.77 -14.07
C LEU A 450 -9.29 22.10 -14.07
N GLY A 451 -9.22 22.79 -15.21
CA GLY A 451 -8.67 24.15 -15.36
C GLY A 451 -7.14 24.26 -15.38
N PHE A 452 -6.43 23.15 -15.55
CA PHE A 452 -4.96 23.06 -15.52
C PHE A 452 -4.36 22.23 -16.69
N GLU A 453 -5.18 21.80 -17.63
CA GLU A 453 -4.86 20.86 -18.72
C GLU A 453 -3.84 21.42 -19.73
N LEU A 454 -3.82 22.75 -19.87
CA LEU A 454 -2.87 23.52 -20.68
C LEU A 454 -1.66 24.03 -19.86
N GLY A 455 -1.61 23.72 -18.56
CA GLY A 455 -0.64 24.25 -17.60
C GLY A 455 -0.94 25.68 -17.13
N VAL A 456 -0.36 26.07 -16.00
CA VAL A 456 -0.49 27.43 -15.46
C VAL A 456 0.47 28.39 -16.17
N SER A 457 -0.05 29.54 -16.59
CA SER A 457 0.74 30.66 -17.14
C SER A 457 1.89 31.07 -16.21
N THR A 458 3.06 31.28 -16.78
CA THR A 458 4.25 31.76 -16.06
C THR A 458 4.17 33.22 -15.62
N GLY A 459 3.15 33.94 -16.08
CA GLY A 459 3.00 35.40 -15.98
C GLY A 459 3.76 36.19 -17.04
N TRP A 460 4.71 35.58 -17.78
CA TRP A 460 5.45 36.23 -18.85
C TRP A 460 4.92 35.81 -20.23
N LYS A 461 4.31 36.75 -20.96
CA LYS A 461 3.73 36.48 -22.29
C LYS A 461 4.73 35.83 -23.27
N ALA A 462 5.97 36.32 -23.30
CA ALA A 462 7.02 35.79 -24.17
C ALA A 462 7.47 34.36 -23.81
N LEU A 463 7.14 33.85 -22.62
CA LEU A 463 7.47 32.49 -22.19
C LEU A 463 6.28 31.52 -22.30
N ASN A 464 5.04 32.01 -22.20
CA ASN A 464 3.84 31.17 -22.20
C ASN A 464 3.60 30.36 -23.49
N GLU A 465 4.21 30.71 -24.62
CA GLU A 465 4.17 29.89 -25.86
C GLU A 465 5.23 28.77 -25.87
N LEU A 466 6.22 28.87 -24.97
CA LEU A 466 7.34 27.94 -24.84
C LEU A 466 7.21 27.03 -23.62
N TYR A 467 6.67 27.51 -22.50
CA TYR A 467 6.58 26.77 -21.24
C TYR A 467 5.44 27.31 -20.36
N ASN A 468 4.57 26.41 -19.92
CA ASN A 468 3.60 26.62 -18.83
C ASN A 468 3.80 25.55 -17.74
N VAL A 469 3.29 25.79 -16.54
CA VAL A 469 3.60 24.98 -15.35
C VAL A 469 2.50 23.96 -15.07
N VAL A 470 2.77 22.68 -15.32
CA VAL A 470 1.79 21.58 -15.12
C VAL A 470 1.99 20.88 -13.76
N PRO A 471 0.93 20.71 -12.94
CA PRO A 471 0.94 19.83 -11.78
C PRO A 471 1.62 18.46 -12.03
N GLY A 472 2.61 18.11 -11.21
CA GLY A 472 3.26 16.80 -11.25
C GLY A 472 4.34 16.57 -12.32
N GLU A 473 4.70 17.57 -13.11
CA GLU A 473 5.88 17.53 -13.99
C GLU A 473 7.19 17.89 -13.25
N LEU A 474 8.33 17.44 -13.80
CA LEU A 474 9.68 17.78 -13.34
C LEU A 474 10.37 18.73 -14.33
N THR A 475 10.65 19.96 -13.88
CA THR A 475 11.43 20.96 -14.61
C THR A 475 12.85 21.05 -14.06
N ILE A 476 13.86 20.84 -14.91
CA ILE A 476 15.27 21.11 -14.56
C ILE A 476 15.61 22.54 -14.98
N VAL A 477 16.18 23.31 -14.06
CA VAL A 477 16.68 24.67 -14.32
C VAL A 477 18.20 24.66 -14.21
N THR A 478 18.90 25.08 -15.26
CA THR A 478 20.37 25.18 -15.28
C THR A 478 20.83 26.53 -15.84
N GLY A 479 22.14 26.73 -15.92
CA GLY A 479 22.78 28.02 -16.18
C GLY A 479 23.98 28.24 -15.27
N VAL A 480 24.98 28.94 -15.80
CA VAL A 480 26.26 29.25 -15.10
C VAL A 480 26.03 29.91 -13.73
N PRO A 481 26.96 29.78 -12.75
CA PRO A 481 26.84 30.48 -11.47
C PRO A 481 26.63 31.99 -11.66
N ASN A 482 25.80 32.63 -10.85
CA ASN A 482 25.38 34.04 -10.97
C ASN A 482 24.63 34.42 -12.28
N SER A 483 23.96 33.46 -12.94
CA SER A 483 23.03 33.71 -14.06
C SER A 483 21.66 34.26 -13.64
N GLY A 484 21.26 34.11 -12.37
CA GLY A 484 19.96 34.56 -11.86
C GLY A 484 18.88 33.46 -11.73
N LYS A 485 19.23 32.17 -11.85
CA LYS A 485 18.29 31.02 -11.74
C LYS A 485 17.28 31.17 -10.60
N SER A 486 17.75 31.36 -9.37
CA SER A 486 16.90 31.46 -8.18
C SER A 486 16.03 32.72 -8.16
N GLU A 487 16.53 33.85 -8.72
CA GLU A 487 15.74 35.08 -8.85
C GLU A 487 14.62 34.95 -9.90
N TRP A 488 14.84 34.14 -10.94
CA TRP A 488 13.83 33.79 -11.94
C TRP A 488 12.79 32.82 -11.37
N ILE A 489 13.23 31.78 -10.64
CA ILE A 489 12.32 30.84 -9.95
C ILE A 489 11.46 31.58 -8.93
N ASP A 490 12.05 32.37 -8.02
CA ASP A 490 11.32 33.17 -7.03
C ASP A 490 10.20 34.02 -7.68
N ALA A 491 10.48 34.63 -8.83
CA ALA A 491 9.52 35.47 -9.54
C ALA A 491 8.42 34.64 -10.22
N LEU A 492 8.75 33.46 -10.75
CA LEU A 492 7.77 32.49 -11.23
C LEU A 492 6.85 32.04 -10.08
N LEU A 493 7.39 31.74 -8.90
CA LEU A 493 6.57 31.38 -7.73
C LEU A 493 5.62 32.52 -7.32
N CYS A 494 6.09 33.77 -7.35
CA CYS A 494 5.24 34.94 -7.09
C CYS A 494 4.12 35.08 -8.14
N ASN A 495 4.40 34.85 -9.43
CA ASN A 495 3.39 34.85 -10.48
C ASN A 495 2.34 33.75 -10.30
N LEU A 496 2.77 32.51 -10.00
CA LEU A 496 1.88 31.37 -9.79
C LEU A 496 1.01 31.54 -8.53
N ASN A 497 1.59 32.05 -7.44
CA ASN A 497 0.83 32.37 -6.23
C ASN A 497 -0.21 33.47 -6.48
N HIS A 498 0.15 34.52 -7.23
CA HIS A 498 -0.76 35.63 -7.52
C HIS A 498 -1.88 35.26 -8.51
N SER A 499 -1.61 34.39 -9.47
CA SER A 499 -2.58 34.01 -10.53
C SER A 499 -3.53 32.88 -10.12
N VAL A 500 -3.05 31.87 -9.39
CA VAL A 500 -3.83 30.65 -9.07
C VAL A 500 -3.70 30.21 -7.60
N GLY A 501 -3.17 31.07 -6.72
CA GLY A 501 -3.12 30.79 -5.27
C GLY A 501 -2.15 29.69 -4.84
N TRP A 502 -1.27 29.22 -5.74
CA TRP A 502 -0.35 28.11 -5.48
C TRP A 502 0.57 28.36 -4.28
N LYS A 503 0.83 27.29 -3.54
CA LYS A 503 1.70 27.27 -2.35
C LYS A 503 2.93 26.39 -2.58
N PHE A 504 4.03 26.74 -1.95
CA PHE A 504 5.35 26.20 -2.31
C PHE A 504 6.14 25.63 -1.12
N ALA A 505 6.86 24.53 -1.36
CA ALA A 505 7.91 24.04 -0.49
C ALA A 505 9.28 24.47 -1.05
N LEU A 506 10.13 25.09 -0.22
CA LEU A 506 11.43 25.62 -0.60
C LEU A 506 12.55 24.87 0.12
N CYS A 507 13.20 23.96 -0.60
CA CYS A 507 14.47 23.33 -0.21
C CYS A 507 15.63 24.15 -0.79
N SER A 508 15.81 25.37 -0.26
CA SER A 508 16.92 26.27 -0.64
C SER A 508 17.97 26.32 0.46
N MET A 509 19.17 25.78 0.15
CA MET A 509 20.25 25.61 1.13
C MET A 509 21.29 26.74 1.05
N GLU A 510 21.68 27.17 -0.16
CA GLU A 510 22.63 28.30 -0.35
C GLU A 510 22.10 29.64 0.21
N ASN A 511 20.78 29.87 0.15
CA ASN A 511 20.18 31.17 0.47
C ASN A 511 19.82 31.26 1.97
N GLN A 512 20.20 32.35 2.66
CA GLN A 512 19.84 32.54 4.08
C GLN A 512 18.35 32.89 4.22
N VAL A 513 17.66 32.41 5.28
CA VAL A 513 16.22 32.64 5.51
C VAL A 513 15.84 34.13 5.37
N ARG A 514 16.62 35.01 6.01
CA ARG A 514 16.42 36.47 5.98
C ARG A 514 16.58 37.07 4.57
N GLU A 515 17.46 36.51 3.75
CA GLU A 515 17.71 36.98 2.39
C GLU A 515 16.68 36.44 1.40
N HIS A 516 16.26 35.18 1.55
CA HIS A 516 15.17 34.62 0.75
C HIS A 516 13.84 35.30 1.05
N GLY A 517 13.51 35.50 2.33
CA GLY A 517 12.33 36.26 2.75
C GLY A 517 12.33 37.67 2.16
N ARG A 518 13.44 38.41 2.27
CA ARG A 518 13.63 39.73 1.64
C ARG A 518 13.35 39.69 0.13
N LYS A 519 13.99 38.77 -0.59
CA LYS A 519 13.87 38.61 -2.06
C LYS A 519 12.46 38.29 -2.53
N LEU A 520 11.67 37.58 -1.73
CA LEU A 520 10.26 37.27 -2.03
C LEU A 520 9.35 38.45 -1.68
N LEU A 521 9.59 39.15 -0.57
CA LEU A 521 8.85 40.35 -0.18
C LEU A 521 9.01 41.49 -1.20
N GLU A 522 10.23 41.74 -1.69
CA GLU A 522 10.50 42.76 -2.72
C GLU A 522 9.78 42.45 -4.04
N LYS A 523 9.66 41.16 -4.42
CA LYS A 523 8.90 40.71 -5.59
C LYS A 523 7.38 40.86 -5.39
N HIS A 524 6.87 40.55 -4.20
CA HIS A 524 5.44 40.59 -3.89
C HIS A 524 4.91 42.02 -3.69
N ILE A 525 5.53 42.78 -2.78
CA ILE A 525 5.13 44.15 -2.42
C ILE A 525 5.51 45.15 -3.52
N LYS A 526 6.52 44.81 -4.34
CA LYS A 526 7.05 45.65 -5.42
C LYS A 526 7.64 46.98 -4.93
N LYS A 527 8.29 46.95 -3.76
CA LYS A 527 9.09 48.02 -3.17
C LYS A 527 10.42 47.45 -2.61
N PRO A 528 11.51 48.25 -2.54
CA PRO A 528 12.74 47.85 -1.84
C PRO A 528 12.53 47.50 -0.37
N PHE A 529 13.32 46.58 0.19
CA PHE A 529 13.29 46.27 1.63
C PHE A 529 14.14 47.21 2.49
N PHE A 530 15.06 47.96 1.87
CA PHE A 530 16.03 48.84 2.54
C PHE A 530 16.16 50.20 1.84
N ASP A 531 16.42 51.25 2.61
CA ASP A 531 16.69 52.61 2.13
C ASP A 531 18.15 52.72 1.63
N VAL A 532 18.42 52.33 0.38
CA VAL A 532 19.79 52.28 -0.17
C VAL A 532 19.81 52.70 -1.64
N ARG A 533 21.00 52.99 -2.17
CA ARG A 533 21.25 53.48 -3.54
C ARG A 533 20.68 52.61 -4.68
N TYR A 534 20.29 51.35 -4.43
CA TYR A 534 19.61 50.53 -5.45
C TYR A 534 18.10 50.81 -5.54
N GLY A 535 17.52 51.54 -4.59
CA GLY A 535 16.12 51.96 -4.57
C GLY A 535 15.79 53.12 -5.52
N GLU A 536 16.80 53.87 -5.97
CA GLU A 536 16.67 55.10 -6.79
C GLU A 536 15.60 56.07 -6.25
N HIS A 537 14.42 56.11 -6.89
CA HIS A 537 13.29 56.96 -6.53
C HIS A 537 12.09 56.18 -5.94
N VAL A 538 12.22 54.87 -5.74
CA VAL A 538 11.15 54.02 -5.20
C VAL A 538 11.23 53.99 -3.68
N GLU A 539 10.17 54.43 -3.01
CA GLU A 539 10.03 54.35 -1.56
C GLU A 539 10.08 52.88 -1.09
N ARG A 540 10.79 52.67 0.03
CA ARG A 540 10.88 51.38 0.72
C ARG A 540 9.49 50.89 1.18
N MET A 541 9.32 49.57 1.32
CA MET A 541 8.13 49.00 1.96
C MET A 541 7.93 49.53 3.38
N SER A 542 6.70 49.93 3.70
CA SER A 542 6.30 50.40 5.02
C SER A 542 6.30 49.26 6.04
N THR A 543 6.15 49.57 7.34
CA THR A 543 6.09 48.52 8.38
C THR A 543 4.82 47.68 8.24
N GLU A 544 3.73 48.31 7.81
CA GLU A 544 2.42 47.72 7.57
C GLU A 544 2.46 46.78 6.36
N GLU A 545 3.11 47.20 5.26
CA GLU A 545 3.35 46.34 4.09
C GLU A 545 4.27 45.16 4.44
N LEU A 546 5.27 45.36 5.32
CA LEU A 546 6.15 44.30 5.81
C LEU A 546 5.39 43.26 6.66
N GLU A 547 4.52 43.65 7.59
CA GLU A 547 3.72 42.69 8.36
C GLU A 547 2.70 41.95 7.49
N GLN A 548 2.06 42.62 6.53
CA GLN A 548 1.20 41.97 5.54
C GLN A 548 1.99 40.96 4.69
N GLY A 549 3.18 41.34 4.22
CA GLY A 549 4.08 40.47 3.46
C GLY A 549 4.60 39.28 4.26
N LYS A 550 4.90 39.44 5.55
CA LYS A 550 5.25 38.33 6.46
C LYS A 550 4.11 37.32 6.59
N LYS A 551 2.87 37.79 6.69
CA LYS A 551 1.70 36.90 6.67
C LYS A 551 1.59 36.16 5.33
N TRP A 552 1.70 36.88 4.21
CA TRP A 552 1.70 36.26 2.88
C TRP A 552 2.78 35.19 2.71
N LEU A 553 4.00 35.45 3.21
CA LEU A 553 5.08 34.45 3.24
C LEU A 553 4.65 33.19 4.01
N SER A 554 4.13 33.36 5.24
CA SER A 554 3.70 32.25 6.08
C SER A 554 2.51 31.46 5.52
N ASP A 555 1.61 32.12 4.79
CA ASP A 555 0.44 31.49 4.17
C ASP A 555 0.82 30.76 2.86
N SER A 556 1.93 31.14 2.20
CA SER A 556 2.27 30.70 0.84
C SER A 556 3.51 29.79 0.73
N PHE A 557 4.47 29.88 1.66
CA PHE A 557 5.76 29.17 1.56
C PHE A 557 6.09 28.35 2.82
N SER A 558 6.44 27.09 2.62
CA SER A 558 7.02 26.20 3.63
C SER A 558 8.52 26.02 3.37
N LEU A 559 9.37 26.21 4.37
CA LEU A 559 10.82 26.01 4.23
C LEU A 559 11.22 24.57 4.60
N ILE A 560 12.08 23.95 3.80
CA ILE A 560 12.75 22.67 4.11
C ILE A 560 14.24 22.99 4.30
N ARG A 561 14.76 22.78 5.52
CA ARG A 561 16.16 23.05 5.90
C ARG A 561 16.69 21.99 6.85
N CYS A 562 17.94 21.59 6.66
CA CYS A 562 18.66 20.85 7.70
C CYS A 562 19.18 21.86 8.73
N GLU A 563 19.03 21.55 10.03
CA GLU A 563 19.58 22.35 11.14
C GLU A 563 20.90 21.77 11.69
N ASN A 564 21.36 20.65 11.12
CA ASN A 564 22.59 19.95 11.50
C ASN A 564 23.67 20.11 10.40
N ASP A 565 24.94 19.89 10.76
CA ASP A 565 26.10 19.93 9.84
C ASP A 565 26.11 18.83 8.74
N SER A 566 25.03 18.07 8.59
CA SER A 566 24.89 16.98 7.61
C SER A 566 24.03 17.40 6.42
N LEU A 567 24.54 17.14 5.21
CA LEU A 567 23.78 17.37 3.97
C LEU A 567 22.47 16.54 3.96
N PRO A 568 21.34 17.11 3.49
CA PRO A 568 20.08 16.40 3.42
C PRO A 568 20.05 15.39 2.26
N SER A 569 19.66 14.15 2.55
CA SER A 569 19.38 13.17 1.48
C SER A 569 18.10 13.53 0.71
N ILE A 570 18.07 13.25 -0.60
CA ILE A 570 16.88 13.53 -1.43
C ILE A 570 15.60 12.91 -0.86
N ARG A 571 15.70 11.71 -0.26
CA ARG A 571 14.54 11.02 0.31
C ARG A 571 13.93 11.80 1.46
N TRP A 572 14.76 12.33 2.36
CA TRP A 572 14.33 13.16 3.48
C TRP A 572 13.65 14.45 3.00
N VAL A 573 14.18 15.09 1.94
CA VAL A 573 13.54 16.27 1.30
C VAL A 573 12.16 15.92 0.75
N LEU A 574 12.01 14.79 0.05
CA LEU A 574 10.73 14.35 -0.53
C LEU A 574 9.72 13.89 0.54
N ASP A 575 10.18 13.24 1.62
CA ASP A 575 9.32 12.84 2.74
C ASP A 575 8.79 14.08 3.51
N LEU A 576 9.59 15.16 3.64
CA LEU A 576 9.11 16.45 4.17
C LEU A 576 8.20 17.19 3.18
N ALA A 577 8.54 17.22 1.89
CA ALA A 577 7.69 17.82 0.86
C ALA A 577 6.32 17.15 0.78
N LYS A 578 6.25 15.82 0.98
CA LYS A 578 4.99 15.06 1.09
C LYS A 578 4.13 15.53 2.26
N ILE A 579 4.75 15.81 3.42
CA ILE A 579 4.03 16.37 4.57
C ILE A 579 3.54 17.79 4.24
N ALA A 580 4.32 18.60 3.52
CA ALA A 580 3.92 19.94 3.09
C ALA A 580 2.73 19.95 2.12
N VAL A 581 2.71 19.04 1.13
CA VAL A 581 1.55 18.82 0.24
C VAL A 581 0.32 18.45 1.08
N LEU A 582 0.42 17.41 1.91
CA LEU A 582 -0.71 16.84 2.65
C LEU A 582 -1.27 17.73 3.77
N ARG A 583 -0.48 18.65 4.35
CA ARG A 583 -0.90 19.51 5.46
C ARG A 583 -1.17 20.96 5.09
N HIS A 584 -0.43 21.49 4.10
CA HIS A 584 -0.45 22.92 3.77
C HIS A 584 -0.96 23.22 2.36
N GLY A 585 -1.29 22.18 1.56
CA GLY A 585 -1.80 22.35 0.20
C GLY A 585 -0.73 22.82 -0.79
N VAL A 586 0.53 22.42 -0.58
CA VAL A 586 1.63 22.77 -1.48
C VAL A 586 1.43 22.16 -2.87
N SER A 587 1.49 23.01 -3.89
CA SER A 587 1.31 22.68 -5.31
C SER A 587 2.64 22.59 -6.07
N GLY A 588 3.74 23.11 -5.48
CA GLY A 588 5.06 23.04 -6.08
C GLY A 588 6.22 22.96 -5.09
N LEU A 589 7.31 22.31 -5.50
CA LEU A 589 8.54 22.11 -4.73
C LEU A 589 9.73 22.68 -5.50
N VAL A 590 10.55 23.49 -4.83
CA VAL A 590 11.86 23.94 -5.34
C VAL A 590 12.97 23.24 -4.57
N ILE A 591 13.92 22.64 -5.29
CA ILE A 591 15.18 22.12 -4.75
C ILE A 591 16.33 22.91 -5.41
N ASP A 592 17.01 23.74 -4.62
CA ASP A 592 18.02 24.69 -5.11
C ASP A 592 19.24 24.80 -4.16
N PRO A 593 20.46 24.34 -4.54
CA PRO A 593 20.82 23.57 -5.75
C PRO A 593 20.97 22.07 -5.49
N TYR A 594 21.11 21.28 -6.57
CA TYR A 594 21.48 19.86 -6.56
C TYR A 594 22.68 19.54 -5.67
N ASN A 595 23.71 20.40 -5.69
CA ASN A 595 25.01 20.15 -5.05
C ASN A 595 24.93 20.13 -3.50
N GLU A 596 23.89 20.71 -2.91
CA GLU A 596 23.67 20.79 -1.46
C GLU A 596 22.82 19.61 -0.94
N LEU A 597 22.85 18.47 -1.66
CA LEU A 597 22.22 17.21 -1.26
C LEU A 597 23.28 16.16 -0.93
N ASP A 598 22.95 15.21 -0.06
CA ASP A 598 23.88 14.13 0.28
C ASP A 598 24.09 13.18 -0.92
N HIS A 599 25.30 13.25 -1.49
CA HIS A 599 25.77 12.43 -2.62
C HIS A 599 26.59 11.19 -2.19
N GLN A 600 26.51 10.79 -0.91
CA GLN A 600 27.00 9.48 -0.46
C GLN A 600 26.37 8.36 -1.29
N ARG A 601 27.24 7.42 -1.70
CA ARG A 601 26.92 6.33 -2.62
C ARG A 601 27.55 5.03 -2.13
N PRO A 602 26.89 3.87 -2.30
CA PRO A 602 27.54 2.57 -2.17
C PRO A 602 28.80 2.49 -3.06
N PRO A 603 29.87 1.78 -2.65
CA PRO A 603 31.13 1.72 -3.41
C PRO A 603 31.00 1.18 -4.84
N ASN A 604 29.91 0.47 -5.14
CA ASN A 604 29.58 -0.12 -6.44
C ASN A 604 28.57 0.71 -7.26
N GLN A 605 28.24 1.95 -6.87
CA GLN A 605 27.29 2.81 -7.59
C GLN A 605 27.98 4.01 -8.25
N THR A 606 27.85 4.13 -9.57
CA THR A 606 28.33 5.31 -10.30
C THR A 606 27.48 6.55 -9.99
N GLU A 607 28.05 7.75 -10.15
CA GLU A 607 27.32 9.01 -10.02
C GLU A 607 26.14 9.10 -10.99
N THR A 608 26.32 8.59 -12.22
CA THR A 608 25.25 8.51 -13.22
C THR A 608 24.07 7.66 -12.75
N GLU A 609 24.31 6.47 -12.17
CA GLU A 609 23.24 5.63 -11.63
C GLU A 609 22.54 6.27 -10.42
N TYR A 610 23.30 6.88 -9.51
CA TYR A 610 22.76 7.62 -8.37
C TYR A 610 21.84 8.76 -8.83
N VAL A 611 22.31 9.63 -9.75
CA VAL A 611 21.49 10.72 -10.31
C VAL A 611 20.26 10.15 -11.04
N SER A 612 20.43 9.03 -11.75
CA SER A 612 19.32 8.32 -12.39
C SER A 612 18.25 7.86 -11.39
N GLN A 613 18.65 7.33 -10.23
CA GLN A 613 17.73 6.88 -9.18
C GLN A 613 17.11 8.05 -8.41
N MET A 614 17.89 9.08 -8.07
CA MET A 614 17.45 10.33 -7.45
C MET A 614 16.33 10.98 -8.28
N LEU A 615 16.57 11.24 -9.57
CA LEU A 615 15.59 11.85 -10.47
C LEU A 615 14.35 10.97 -10.69
N THR A 616 14.46 9.65 -10.52
CA THR A 616 13.29 8.75 -10.56
C THR A 616 12.41 8.92 -9.32
N GLN A 617 13.00 9.11 -8.14
CA GLN A 617 12.27 9.41 -6.91
C GLN A 617 11.59 10.78 -6.99
N VAL A 618 12.32 11.81 -7.44
CA VAL A 618 11.77 13.18 -7.62
C VAL A 618 10.60 13.17 -8.61
N LYS A 619 10.75 12.52 -9.77
CA LYS A 619 9.68 12.42 -10.77
C LYS A 619 8.46 11.68 -10.25
N ARG A 620 8.65 10.54 -9.56
CA ARG A 620 7.55 9.78 -8.95
C ARG A 620 6.84 10.58 -7.85
N PHE A 621 7.57 11.35 -7.05
CA PHE A 621 6.98 12.26 -6.07
C PHE A 621 6.08 13.29 -6.76
N ALA A 622 6.58 13.96 -7.80
CA ALA A 622 5.83 14.96 -8.55
C ALA A 622 4.49 14.39 -9.06
N GLN A 623 4.56 13.28 -9.79
CA GLN A 623 3.40 12.59 -10.38
C GLN A 623 2.42 12.08 -9.31
N HIS A 624 2.90 11.45 -8.24
CA HIS A 624 2.04 10.89 -7.18
C HIS A 624 1.34 11.95 -6.31
N HIS A 625 1.84 13.18 -6.30
CA HIS A 625 1.31 14.27 -5.47
C HIS A 625 0.74 15.45 -6.27
N SER A 626 0.63 15.32 -7.59
CA SER A 626 0.26 16.41 -8.51
C SER A 626 1.01 17.72 -8.21
N CYS A 627 2.28 17.61 -7.85
CA CYS A 627 3.09 18.72 -7.33
C CYS A 627 4.24 19.00 -8.30
N HIS A 628 4.29 20.21 -8.87
CA HIS A 628 5.34 20.56 -9.84
C HIS A 628 6.70 20.67 -9.14
N VAL A 629 7.75 20.07 -9.70
CA VAL A 629 9.09 20.16 -9.09
C VAL A 629 10.04 20.94 -9.99
N TRP A 630 10.58 22.04 -9.46
CA TRP A 630 11.76 22.71 -10.02
C TRP A 630 13.01 22.20 -9.31
N PHE A 631 13.97 21.71 -10.08
CA PHE A 631 15.21 21.15 -9.57
C PHE A 631 16.38 21.86 -10.24
N VAL A 632 17.16 22.61 -9.45
CA VAL A 632 18.25 23.43 -9.98
C VAL A 632 19.54 22.63 -10.01
N ALA A 633 20.19 22.54 -11.16
CA ALA A 633 21.44 21.81 -11.33
C ALA A 633 22.46 22.67 -12.10
N HIS A 634 23.73 22.65 -11.68
CA HIS A 634 24.76 23.52 -12.25
C HIS A 634 25.54 22.81 -13.37
N PRO A 635 26.00 23.53 -14.41
CA PRO A 635 26.91 22.97 -15.39
C PRO A 635 28.25 22.60 -14.75
N ARG A 636 28.97 21.66 -15.37
CA ARG A 636 30.39 21.39 -15.11
C ARG A 636 31.23 22.64 -15.42
N GLN A 637 32.50 22.65 -15.03
CA GLN A 637 33.41 23.72 -15.45
C GLN A 637 33.55 23.71 -16.98
N LEU A 638 32.98 24.74 -17.62
CA LEU A 638 32.94 24.90 -19.08
C LEU A 638 34.32 25.38 -19.56
N HIS A 639 35.12 24.45 -20.05
CA HIS A 639 36.42 24.76 -20.63
C HIS A 639 36.22 25.48 -21.97
N ASN A 640 36.96 26.57 -22.21
CA ASN A 640 36.84 27.44 -23.40
C ASN A 640 35.43 28.01 -23.62
N TRP A 641 34.74 28.40 -22.54
CA TRP A 641 33.39 28.97 -22.61
C TRP A 641 33.34 30.32 -23.33
N ILE A 642 32.69 30.35 -24.50
CA ILE A 642 32.57 31.51 -25.40
C ILE A 642 31.40 32.44 -24.99
N GLY A 643 31.14 32.58 -23.68
CA GLY A 643 30.07 33.44 -23.14
C GLY A 643 28.61 32.95 -23.35
N GLY A 644 28.33 32.07 -24.32
CA GLY A 644 26.97 31.64 -24.69
C GLY A 644 26.21 30.78 -23.66
N PRO A 645 24.91 30.48 -23.89
CA PRO A 645 24.13 29.61 -23.01
C PRO A 645 24.69 28.17 -22.96
N PRO A 646 24.86 27.55 -21.77
CA PRO A 646 25.31 26.16 -21.68
C PRO A 646 24.25 25.18 -22.19
N ASN A 647 24.69 23.99 -22.60
CA ASN A 647 23.82 22.90 -23.00
C ASN A 647 23.25 22.19 -21.74
N MET A 648 22.04 21.65 -21.85
CA MET A 648 21.45 20.77 -20.83
C MET A 648 22.26 19.46 -20.62
N TYR A 649 23.11 19.08 -21.58
CA TYR A 649 24.06 17.97 -21.43
C TYR A 649 25.32 18.36 -20.63
N ASP A 650 25.59 19.64 -20.42
CA ASP A 650 26.78 20.12 -19.68
C ASP A 650 26.58 20.05 -18.16
N ILE A 651 25.39 19.65 -17.68
CA ILE A 651 25.05 19.56 -16.26
C ILE A 651 26.00 18.58 -15.54
N SER A 652 26.39 18.92 -14.31
CA SER A 652 27.26 18.07 -13.50
C SER A 652 26.63 16.71 -13.18
N GLY A 653 27.47 15.71 -12.90
CA GLY A 653 27.07 14.34 -12.62
C GLY A 653 26.58 13.53 -13.83
N SER A 654 25.46 13.89 -14.48
CA SER A 654 24.85 13.01 -15.49
C SER A 654 23.95 13.65 -16.55
N ALA A 655 24.02 13.13 -17.78
CA ALA A 655 23.02 13.36 -18.82
C ALA A 655 21.58 12.91 -18.44
N HIS A 656 21.40 12.19 -17.33
CA HIS A 656 20.07 11.82 -16.86
C HIS A 656 19.17 13.01 -16.47
N PHE A 657 19.73 14.19 -16.18
CA PHE A 657 18.94 15.41 -15.94
C PHE A 657 18.01 15.71 -17.12
N ILE A 658 18.53 15.88 -18.34
CA ILE A 658 17.70 16.07 -19.54
C ILE A 658 16.90 14.81 -19.92
N ASN A 659 17.43 13.61 -19.70
CA ASN A 659 16.71 12.39 -20.10
C ASN A 659 15.43 12.14 -19.27
N LYS A 660 15.43 12.45 -17.96
CA LYS A 660 14.34 12.11 -17.04
C LYS A 660 13.34 13.23 -16.75
N CYS A 661 13.75 14.49 -16.89
CA CYS A 661 12.84 15.63 -16.75
C CYS A 661 11.75 15.63 -17.83
N ASP A 662 10.74 16.46 -17.63
CA ASP A 662 9.73 16.75 -18.64
C ASP A 662 10.08 18.06 -19.33
N ASN A 663 10.46 19.08 -18.55
CA ASN A 663 10.92 20.36 -19.06
C ASN A 663 12.38 20.63 -18.70
N GLY A 664 13.09 21.37 -19.56
CA GLY A 664 14.50 21.72 -19.38
C GLY A 664 14.74 23.16 -19.79
N ILE A 665 15.15 23.99 -18.84
CA ILE A 665 15.29 25.44 -18.99
C ILE A 665 16.74 25.85 -18.65
N VAL A 666 17.37 26.63 -19.50
CA VAL A 666 18.67 27.27 -19.23
C VAL A 666 18.45 28.76 -19.03
N ILE A 667 18.88 29.30 -17.91
CA ILE A 667 18.91 30.75 -17.66
C ILE A 667 20.30 31.27 -18.03
N HIS A 668 20.37 32.10 -19.06
CA HIS A 668 21.59 32.77 -19.52
C HIS A 668 21.45 34.28 -19.33
N ARG A 669 22.53 34.92 -18.88
CA ARG A 669 22.67 36.38 -18.83
C ARG A 669 23.98 36.77 -19.50
N ASN A 670 23.93 37.77 -20.37
CA ASN A 670 25.13 38.32 -20.98
C ASN A 670 26.11 38.87 -19.92
N ARG A 671 27.40 38.79 -20.20
CA ARG A 671 28.51 39.27 -19.34
C ARG A 671 29.46 40.22 -20.02
N ASP A 672 29.35 40.34 -21.34
CA ASP A 672 30.20 41.14 -22.19
C ASP A 672 29.38 42.35 -22.70
N PRO A 673 29.63 43.57 -22.21
CA PRO A 673 28.91 44.77 -22.64
C PRO A 673 28.97 45.01 -24.15
N ASP A 674 30.05 44.57 -24.82
CA ASP A 674 30.23 44.75 -26.27
C ASP A 674 29.43 43.71 -27.07
N ALA A 675 29.04 42.60 -26.45
CA ALA A 675 28.17 41.57 -27.04
C ALA A 675 26.67 41.87 -26.93
N GLY A 676 26.25 42.84 -26.11
CA GLY A 676 24.85 43.28 -26.00
C GLY A 676 24.36 43.66 -24.60
N PRO A 677 23.04 43.88 -24.42
CA PRO A 677 22.48 44.40 -23.17
C PRO A 677 22.77 43.49 -21.96
N MET A 678 23.30 44.09 -20.89
CA MET A 678 23.76 43.41 -19.67
C MET A 678 22.65 43.15 -18.65
N ASP A 679 21.48 43.77 -18.84
CA ASP A 679 20.23 43.57 -18.11
C ASP A 679 19.34 42.50 -18.73
N LEU A 680 19.48 42.22 -20.04
CA LEU A 680 18.71 41.20 -20.73
C LEU A 680 19.17 39.78 -20.34
N VAL A 681 18.19 38.90 -20.15
CA VAL A 681 18.36 37.49 -19.78
C VAL A 681 17.58 36.62 -20.75
N GLN A 682 18.26 35.62 -21.29
CA GLN A 682 17.72 34.64 -22.22
C GLN A 682 17.22 33.44 -21.42
N VAL A 683 15.91 33.20 -21.45
CA VAL A 683 15.26 32.01 -20.89
C VAL A 683 15.13 31.00 -22.02
N CYS A 684 16.13 30.12 -22.08
CA CYS A 684 16.28 29.10 -23.11
C CYS A 684 15.43 27.87 -22.75
N VAL A 685 14.26 27.70 -23.35
CA VAL A 685 13.51 26.44 -23.23
C VAL A 685 14.15 25.42 -24.17
N ARG A 686 14.81 24.41 -23.60
CA ARG A 686 15.61 23.41 -24.34
C ARG A 686 14.98 22.02 -24.36
N LYS A 687 13.95 21.80 -23.56
CA LYS A 687 13.07 20.62 -23.64
C LYS A 687 11.68 20.98 -23.12
N VAL A 688 10.67 20.51 -23.83
CA VAL A 688 9.29 20.36 -23.35
C VAL A 688 8.85 18.94 -23.75
N ARG A 689 8.22 18.19 -22.85
CA ARG A 689 7.74 16.82 -23.14
C ARG A 689 6.28 16.79 -23.53
N ASN A 690 5.46 17.56 -22.81
CA ASN A 690 4.04 17.68 -23.07
C ASN A 690 3.82 18.66 -24.23
N LYS A 691 3.40 18.15 -25.38
CA LYS A 691 3.20 18.92 -26.63
C LYS A 691 2.08 19.97 -26.56
N VAL A 692 1.26 19.97 -25.50
CA VAL A 692 0.08 20.84 -25.36
C VAL A 692 0.45 22.17 -24.67
N ILE A 693 1.51 22.19 -23.86
CA ILE A 693 1.77 23.26 -22.89
C ILE A 693 2.89 24.23 -23.31
N GLY A 694 3.56 23.97 -24.43
CA GLY A 694 4.74 24.74 -24.83
C GLY A 694 5.60 24.08 -25.90
N THR A 695 6.65 24.78 -26.31
CA THR A 695 7.57 24.41 -27.38
C THR A 695 9.02 24.80 -27.06
N ILE A 696 9.99 24.22 -27.77
CA ILE A 696 11.42 24.54 -27.62
C ILE A 696 11.71 25.88 -28.31
N GLY A 697 12.36 26.81 -27.62
CA GLY A 697 12.66 28.15 -28.12
C GLY A 697 13.39 29.02 -27.10
N ASP A 698 13.54 30.30 -27.41
CA ASP A 698 14.16 31.30 -26.53
C ASP A 698 13.20 32.45 -26.26
N ALA A 699 12.94 32.71 -24.98
CA ALA A 699 12.33 33.95 -24.52
C ALA A 699 13.41 34.89 -23.98
N TYR A 700 13.17 36.20 -24.04
CA TYR A 700 14.04 37.21 -23.46
C TYR A 700 13.29 37.98 -22.39
N LEU A 701 13.94 38.23 -21.24
CA LEU A 701 13.39 38.99 -20.13
C LEU A 701 14.38 40.06 -19.66
N SER A 702 13.93 41.27 -19.35
CA SER A 702 14.79 42.32 -18.76
C SER A 702 14.87 42.15 -17.23
N TYR A 703 16.08 42.02 -16.69
CA TYR A 703 16.33 41.98 -15.25
C TYR A 703 16.44 43.39 -14.64
N ASN A 704 15.32 43.88 -14.12
CA ASN A 704 15.32 45.11 -13.33
C ASN A 704 15.87 44.81 -11.93
N ARG A 705 16.88 45.58 -11.48
CA ARG A 705 17.36 45.56 -10.09
C ARG A 705 16.38 46.20 -9.10
N LEU A 706 15.26 46.71 -9.63
CA LEU A 706 14.21 47.45 -8.96
C LEU A 706 12.85 46.83 -9.29
N PRO A 707 11.95 46.65 -8.31
CA PRO A 707 10.53 46.60 -8.61
C PRO A 707 10.05 48.02 -8.98
N VAL A 708 9.42 48.16 -10.14
CA VAL A 708 9.02 49.47 -10.68
C VAL A 708 7.53 49.70 -10.43
N SER A 709 7.15 50.94 -10.13
CA SER A 709 5.80 51.40 -9.73
C SER A 709 4.66 51.07 -10.72
N THR A 710 4.95 50.61 -11.93
CA THR A 710 3.98 50.15 -12.94
C THR A 710 3.37 48.77 -12.63
N GLY A 711 3.28 48.38 -11.36
CA GLY A 711 2.72 47.09 -10.92
C GLY A 711 3.45 45.84 -11.44
N THR A 712 4.65 45.99 -12.02
CA THR A 712 5.37 44.95 -12.76
C THR A 712 6.45 44.28 -11.89
N LEU A 713 6.68 42.98 -12.08
CA LEU A 713 7.77 42.26 -11.39
C LEU A 713 9.16 42.68 -11.88
N MET A 714 10.21 42.28 -11.13
CA MET A 714 11.61 42.53 -11.49
C MET A 714 12.06 41.91 -12.84
N TRP A 715 11.22 41.07 -13.45
CA TRP A 715 11.42 40.48 -14.77
C TRP A 715 10.31 40.93 -15.71
N ARG A 716 10.66 41.71 -16.73
CA ARG A 716 9.75 42.13 -17.82
C ARG A 716 9.97 41.25 -19.04
N ALA A 717 8.94 41.04 -19.85
CA ALA A 717 9.05 40.59 -21.24
C ALA A 717 8.92 41.79 -22.18
#